data_AF-A0AAJ2B6E1-F1
#
_entry.id   AF-A0AAJ2B6E1-F1
#
_cell.length_a   1.000
_cell.length_b   1.000
_cell.length_c   1.000
_cell.angle_alpha   90.00
_cell.angle_beta   90.00
_cell.angle_gamma   90.00
#
_symmetry.space_group_name_H-M   'P 1'
#
loop_
_entity.id
_entity.type
_entity.pdbx_description
1 polymer ?
#
loop_
_entity_poly.entity_id
_entity_poly.type
_entity_poly.pdbx_seq_one_letter_code
_entity_poly.pdbx_strand_id
1 'polypeptide(L)'
;MRERSADSMSGVLRKTAALFAASLTLASARADDTAPPLASGPQPQPSIALFYGAPVPVGQLASFDSVVVEPDSGFDPAAHAPASGPSKWLAYVSVGEVTPSRAYFNDMPSAWLKGTNTTWGSRVIDESAPGWPQFFVEHVIAPLWETGYRGFFLDTLDSYQSIAATDEDVARQQAGLVAVIRAVKARYPDARLVFNRGFELLPELHDLAYAVAFESLYRGWDQARRRYVAVPQAEREWLLAQTRTLRERYGLPVLSIDYCAPADRACASDAVRRISAQGIIPYVTDGALQTVGTGPAVTAAMREAPAPAPAAASPLAPADTAARGGVPRTILVVQNVPPGVSLNVTPGVRYVSMPLNWLGYRVEFADIAKPLPEGDLSGRYAGIVMWLDSPAPDRAAFHDWLEAQVDHHVPVAMLTTFGMDVGGELAQKLDLVPVAGRPGNRLRVESMDSSMMSFEMKPQPDPRDTTNLRAGPHSRSLLRLASADAGNDFAIDAAAITPWGGYAMRPFAVFDMPMVNEARWVLQPIRFFRAALRLPEDLPAPDPTTENGRRLLLTHIDGDGLASRAEFNVDGGPMKVATSAPPQYSGDALYRVIREFGLPTTVSVIEGEISDDGPYPQEAPRLRAIAREMFALPNVEMASHTYTHPLQWMRVTGLGRAASDTDTAEGGSRANYNGLSIDIPGYRYDTDREIEGSIRYIDRLAPAGKRVKVLLWSGDCQVPAPVIEAADKAGVYNMNGGDTLITKRYPSWAAIAPLGVNKNGFFQVFAPNQNEEPYTALWQGPYYGYERVLETFEMTEHPIRFKPVDVYYHMFSGTKYASVKALSDVYRTLSAQPLMPVYASEYAQKVLDFQRMEVSRDGEFWRIHGSGALRTVRLPEGRAPDLASAKGVAGYLAGPGGVYVHLTGSDARFRVVDAAGAAKLPYLAEANGVVDHFARTPQGFSFDLASHVAPHFAIGGEARGNACIVKADGRPLAPGTAQGRRVYSPSGPAHATNAVHVDVVCAT
;
A
#
# COMPACT_ATOMS: atom_id res chain seq x y z
N MET A 1 28.67 -12.19 80.46
CA MET A 1 29.55 -11.72 81.56
C MET A 1 29.90 -10.26 81.26
N ARG A 2 29.80 -9.37 82.28
CA ARG A 2 30.39 -8.01 82.44
C ARG A 2 30.79 -7.15 81.21
N GLU A 3 30.60 -5.81 81.17
CA GLU A 3 29.83 -4.82 81.97
C GLU A 3 30.04 -3.40 81.34
N ARG A 4 29.32 -2.36 81.85
CA ARG A 4 29.57 -0.88 81.72
C ARG A 4 29.18 -0.24 80.36
N SER A 5 28.48 0.91 80.29
CA SER A 5 27.84 1.84 81.27
C SER A 5 26.54 2.39 80.63
N ALA A 6 25.38 2.54 81.30
CA ALA A 6 24.99 3.61 82.24
C ALA A 6 25.20 5.04 81.67
N ASP A 7 24.32 6.05 81.72
CA ASP A 7 22.97 6.36 82.27
C ASP A 7 22.82 7.91 82.09
N SER A 8 21.72 8.67 82.32
CA SER A 8 20.27 8.45 82.47
C SER A 8 19.55 9.84 82.46
N MET A 9 18.21 9.87 82.23
CA MET A 9 17.27 10.94 82.67
C MET A 9 17.48 12.38 82.13
N SER A 10 16.56 13.37 82.20
CA SER A 10 15.11 13.55 82.53
C SER A 10 14.73 14.90 81.84
N GLY A 11 13.51 15.28 81.42
CA GLY A 11 12.13 14.93 81.78
C GLY A 11 11.36 16.22 82.18
N VAL A 12 10.01 16.20 82.19
CA VAL A 12 9.11 17.33 82.58
C VAL A 12 9.11 18.54 81.59
N LEU A 13 8.23 18.59 80.58
CA LEU A 13 6.83 19.05 80.62
C LEU A 13 6.54 20.39 81.31
N ARG A 14 6.13 21.40 80.53
CA ARG A 14 4.96 22.26 80.85
C ARG A 14 4.30 22.80 79.57
N LYS A 15 2.98 22.93 79.61
CA LYS A 15 2.13 23.39 78.48
C LYS A 15 1.87 24.91 78.57
N THR A 16 1.59 25.53 77.42
CA THR A 16 0.74 26.74 77.21
C THR A 16 1.14 28.06 77.91
N ALA A 17 0.89 29.25 77.36
CA ALA A 17 0.60 29.69 75.99
C ALA A 17 0.61 31.24 75.95
N ALA A 18 1.09 31.84 74.85
CA ALA A 18 0.82 33.26 74.53
C ALA A 18 0.95 33.52 73.02
N LEU A 19 0.02 34.31 72.50
CA LEU A 19 -0.27 34.62 71.10
C LEU A 19 0.91 35.18 70.29
N PHE A 20 1.02 34.76 69.02
CA PHE A 20 0.62 35.63 67.89
C PHE A 20 -0.04 34.78 66.77
N ALA A 21 -0.76 35.44 65.86
CA ALA A 21 -1.76 34.88 64.93
C ALA A 21 -1.28 33.76 63.96
N ALA A 22 -2.11 32.88 63.37
CA ALA A 22 -3.59 32.88 63.28
C ALA A 22 -4.24 31.46 63.17
N SER A 23 -5.57 31.43 63.34
CA SER A 23 -6.61 30.38 63.18
C SER A 23 -6.41 29.33 62.05
N LEU A 24 -6.82 28.05 62.15
CA LEU A 24 -8.16 27.43 62.45
C LEU A 24 -9.21 27.74 61.33
N THR A 25 -9.99 26.81 60.76
CA THR A 25 -10.40 25.44 61.21
C THR A 25 -10.84 24.50 60.04
N LEU A 26 -10.60 23.19 60.20
CA LEU A 26 -11.37 22.00 59.72
C LEU A 26 -12.24 22.05 58.44
N ALA A 27 -11.87 21.24 57.43
CA ALA A 27 -12.77 20.49 56.54
C ALA A 27 -12.05 19.26 55.93
N SER A 28 -12.79 18.23 55.49
CA SER A 28 -12.23 16.95 55.00
C SER A 28 -11.98 16.93 53.48
N ALA A 29 -10.84 16.40 53.01
CA ALA A 29 -10.57 16.09 51.60
C ALA A 29 -9.50 14.97 51.45
N ARG A 30 -9.38 14.40 50.23
CA ARG A 30 -8.38 13.38 49.85
C ARG A 30 -7.19 13.98 49.10
N ALA A 31 -6.03 13.35 49.24
CA ALA A 31 -5.04 13.06 48.19
C ALA A 31 -4.35 11.74 48.64
N ASP A 32 -4.23 10.67 47.88
CA ASP A 32 -3.88 10.45 46.46
C ASP A 32 -2.38 10.55 46.17
N ASP A 33 -1.58 9.76 46.91
CA ASP A 33 -0.24 9.34 46.50
C ASP A 33 -0.33 8.57 45.17
N THR A 34 -0.04 9.26 44.08
CA THR A 34 -0.05 8.67 42.73
C THR A 34 1.34 8.16 42.37
N ALA A 35 1.48 6.84 42.25
CA ALA A 35 2.60 6.26 41.51
C ALA A 35 2.53 6.75 40.05
N PRO A 36 3.66 7.10 39.41
CA PRO A 36 3.66 7.53 38.02
C PRO A 36 3.12 6.40 37.13
N PRO A 37 2.25 6.70 36.14
CA PRO A 37 1.70 5.69 35.27
C PRO A 37 2.80 4.99 34.47
N LEU A 38 2.71 3.66 34.35
CA LEU A 38 3.57 2.90 33.44
C LEU A 38 3.41 3.45 32.02
N ALA A 39 4.53 3.63 31.33
CA ALA A 39 4.62 4.43 30.12
C ALA A 39 3.64 3.95 29.02
N SER A 40 3.09 4.91 28.27
CA SER A 40 2.36 4.60 27.04
C SER A 40 3.26 3.86 26.05
N GLY A 41 2.63 3.10 25.13
CA GLY A 41 3.33 2.54 23.97
C GLY A 41 4.09 3.61 23.16
N PRO A 42 5.03 3.20 22.29
CA PRO A 42 5.95 4.11 21.62
C PRO A 42 5.20 5.24 20.90
N GLN A 43 5.54 6.48 21.25
CA GLN A 43 5.05 7.67 20.55
C GLN A 43 5.44 7.57 19.06
N PRO A 44 4.53 7.88 18.12
CA PRO A 44 4.89 7.90 16.70
C PRO A 44 5.98 8.95 16.47
N GLN A 45 7.15 8.52 15.99
CA GLN A 45 8.29 9.43 15.84
C GLN A 45 8.05 10.41 14.67
N PRO A 46 8.33 11.71 14.86
CA PRO A 46 8.09 12.72 13.84
C PRO A 46 9.06 12.60 12.66
N SER A 47 8.55 12.85 11.46
CA SER A 47 9.38 13.00 10.27
C SER A 47 9.96 14.42 10.20
N ILE A 48 11.28 14.54 10.09
CA ILE A 48 12.01 15.82 10.08
C ILE A 48 12.94 15.88 8.87
N ALA A 49 12.88 17.00 8.12
CA ALA A 49 13.78 17.29 7.01
C ALA A 49 14.58 18.58 7.24
N LEU A 50 15.73 18.70 6.55
CA LEU A 50 16.59 19.89 6.55
C LEU A 50 16.95 20.29 5.11
N PHE A 51 16.81 21.57 4.77
CA PHE A 51 17.12 22.08 3.43
C PHE A 51 17.62 23.54 3.44
N TYR A 52 18.89 23.76 3.12
CA TYR A 52 19.55 25.08 3.12
C TYR A 52 19.85 25.61 1.71
N GLY A 53 19.31 24.96 0.66
CA GLY A 53 19.34 25.47 -0.71
C GLY A 53 18.32 26.58 -0.97
N ALA A 54 18.42 27.21 -2.15
CA ALA A 54 17.41 28.14 -2.66
C ALA A 54 17.16 27.90 -4.16
N PRO A 55 15.90 27.93 -4.65
CA PRO A 55 14.66 28.12 -3.89
C PRO A 55 14.27 26.87 -3.08
N VAL A 56 13.50 27.05 -2.00
CA VAL A 56 13.00 25.95 -1.15
C VAL A 56 11.93 25.14 -1.90
N PRO A 57 12.10 23.81 -2.08
CA PRO A 57 11.17 22.97 -2.85
C PRO A 57 9.96 22.53 -2.01
N VAL A 58 9.08 23.50 -1.68
CA VAL A 58 7.90 23.33 -0.81
C VAL A 58 7.13 22.03 -1.05
N GLY A 59 6.82 21.71 -2.31
CA GLY A 59 6.04 20.52 -2.67
C GLY A 59 6.72 19.17 -2.41
N GLN A 60 8.05 19.13 -2.25
CA GLN A 60 8.80 17.92 -1.85
C GLN A 60 9.01 17.85 -0.33
N LEU A 61 8.90 18.99 0.37
CA LEU A 61 9.14 19.11 1.81
C LEU A 61 7.84 19.06 2.64
N ALA A 62 6.69 19.36 2.04
CA ALA A 62 5.36 19.26 2.66
C ALA A 62 4.90 17.82 2.99
N SER A 63 5.75 16.81 2.78
CA SER A 63 5.54 15.42 3.22
C SER A 63 6.08 15.12 4.62
N PHE A 64 6.82 16.05 5.25
CA PHE A 64 7.43 15.89 6.57
C PHE A 64 6.65 16.68 7.65
N ASP A 65 6.63 16.20 8.90
CA ASP A 65 5.95 16.86 10.03
C ASP A 65 6.60 18.19 10.42
N SER A 66 7.92 18.27 10.27
CA SER A 66 8.77 19.44 10.51
C SER A 66 9.83 19.59 9.43
N VAL A 67 10.04 20.81 8.94
CA VAL A 67 11.08 21.10 7.94
C VAL A 67 11.93 22.27 8.41
N VAL A 68 13.24 22.04 8.58
CA VAL A 68 14.23 23.06 8.88
C VAL A 68 14.73 23.67 7.59
N VAL A 69 14.75 25.00 7.49
CA VAL A 69 15.35 25.74 6.37
C VAL A 69 16.26 26.85 6.84
N GLU A 70 17.20 27.25 5.98
CA GLU A 70 18.04 28.44 6.18
C GLU A 70 17.16 29.69 5.97
N PRO A 71 16.91 30.52 7.00
CA PRO A 71 16.02 31.68 6.87
C PRO A 71 16.50 32.74 5.85
N ASP A 72 17.80 32.92 5.66
CA ASP A 72 18.36 33.87 4.69
C ASP A 72 18.25 33.37 3.23
N SER A 73 17.63 32.21 2.98
CA SER A 73 17.34 31.67 1.64
C SER A 73 16.28 32.45 0.85
N GLY A 74 15.61 33.42 1.48
CA GLY A 74 14.50 34.19 0.89
C GLY A 74 13.15 33.46 0.89
N PHE A 75 13.00 32.44 1.75
CA PHE A 75 11.75 31.69 1.90
C PHE A 75 10.78 32.35 2.90
N ASP A 76 9.50 32.45 2.52
CA ASP A 76 8.40 32.95 3.33
C ASP A 76 7.44 31.79 3.72
N PRO A 77 7.52 31.28 4.97
CA PRO A 77 6.60 30.25 5.47
C PRO A 77 5.12 30.65 5.47
N ALA A 78 4.80 31.94 5.63
CA ALA A 78 3.42 32.44 5.72
C ALA A 78 2.76 32.44 4.33
N ALA A 79 3.48 32.90 3.30
CA ALA A 79 3.03 32.84 1.91
C ALA A 79 2.75 31.40 1.43
N HIS A 80 3.47 30.42 1.95
CA HIS A 80 3.36 29.01 1.56
C HIS A 80 2.44 28.15 2.44
N ALA A 81 1.82 28.70 3.49
CA ALA A 81 0.99 27.94 4.42
C ALA A 81 -0.11 27.06 3.76
N PRO A 82 -0.89 27.53 2.75
CA PRO A 82 -1.90 26.69 2.09
C PRO A 82 -1.32 25.50 1.31
N ALA A 83 -0.08 25.61 0.83
CA ALA A 83 0.63 24.56 0.09
C ALA A 83 1.44 23.63 1.00
N SER A 84 1.52 23.92 2.30
CA SER A 84 2.35 23.20 3.28
C SER A 84 1.61 22.08 4.03
N GLY A 85 0.29 21.98 3.87
CA GLY A 85 -0.52 20.96 4.54
C GLY A 85 -0.36 21.00 6.08
N PRO A 86 -0.06 19.87 6.75
CA PRO A 86 0.13 19.82 8.20
C PRO A 86 1.52 20.29 8.66
N SER A 87 2.51 20.35 7.77
CA SER A 87 3.92 20.58 8.08
C SER A 87 4.18 21.86 8.88
N LYS A 88 5.26 21.87 9.66
CA LYS A 88 5.73 23.07 10.36
C LYS A 88 7.10 23.46 9.83
N TRP A 89 7.23 24.74 9.45
CA TRP A 89 8.50 25.34 9.05
C TRP A 89 9.27 25.77 10.29
N LEU A 90 10.51 25.31 10.39
CA LEU A 90 11.49 25.62 11.41
C LEU A 90 12.62 26.42 10.75
N ALA A 91 13.15 27.43 11.43
CA ALA A 91 14.35 28.11 10.97
C ALA A 91 15.60 27.45 11.57
N TYR A 92 16.66 27.34 10.77
CA TYR A 92 18.01 27.11 11.29
C TYR A 92 18.49 28.34 12.06
N VAL A 93 18.98 28.15 13.28
CA VAL A 93 19.65 29.19 14.07
C VAL A 93 20.86 28.59 14.79
N SER A 94 22.04 29.19 14.55
CA SER A 94 23.25 28.88 15.31
C SER A 94 23.20 29.65 16.63
N VAL A 95 23.42 28.97 17.75
CA VAL A 95 23.38 29.56 19.10
C VAL A 95 24.79 29.93 19.57
N GLY A 96 25.71 28.95 19.61
CA GLY A 96 27.08 29.16 20.09
C GLY A 96 28.01 29.89 19.13
N GLU A 97 27.59 30.11 17.88
CA GLU A 97 28.38 30.83 16.86
C GLU A 97 27.55 31.79 16.00
N VAL A 98 28.20 32.78 15.39
CA VAL A 98 27.61 33.68 14.38
C VAL A 98 28.54 33.86 13.17
N THR A 99 28.00 33.85 11.96
CA THR A 99 28.73 34.25 10.74
C THR A 99 28.62 35.76 10.49
N PRO A 100 29.67 36.44 10.00
CA PRO A 100 29.62 37.89 9.69
C PRO A 100 28.62 38.30 8.61
N SER A 101 27.91 37.34 7.97
CA SER A 101 26.85 37.58 7.00
C SER A 101 25.48 37.78 7.61
N ARG A 102 25.25 37.39 8.87
CA ARG A 102 23.95 37.56 9.56
C ARG A 102 23.66 39.03 9.79
N ALA A 103 22.42 39.46 9.53
CA ALA A 103 22.02 40.86 9.64
C ALA A 103 22.32 41.47 11.02
N TYR A 104 22.06 40.72 12.10
CA TYR A 104 22.27 41.12 13.49
C TYR A 104 23.75 41.13 13.95
N PHE A 105 24.71 40.69 13.13
CA PHE A 105 26.12 40.56 13.54
C PHE A 105 26.75 41.88 13.99
N ASN A 106 26.38 43.00 13.35
CA ASN A 106 26.94 44.32 13.67
C ASN A 106 26.37 44.93 14.96
N ASP A 107 25.21 44.44 15.41
CA ASP A 107 24.55 44.90 16.64
C ASP A 107 25.08 44.16 17.89
N MET A 108 25.83 43.05 17.69
CA MET A 108 26.42 42.26 18.77
C MET A 108 27.63 42.98 19.39
N PRO A 109 27.68 43.16 20.72
CA PRO A 109 28.86 43.67 21.41
C PRO A 109 30.11 42.82 21.13
N SER A 110 31.15 43.45 20.58
CA SER A 110 32.40 42.76 20.17
C SER A 110 33.10 41.98 21.30
N ALA A 111 32.83 42.33 22.56
CA ALA A 111 33.32 41.64 23.74
C ALA A 111 32.73 40.22 23.94
N TRP A 112 31.61 39.90 23.29
CA TRP A 112 30.96 38.58 23.32
C TRP A 112 31.59 37.61 22.30
N LEU A 113 32.36 38.07 21.31
CA LEU A 113 32.89 37.21 20.23
C LEU A 113 34.26 36.61 20.61
N LYS A 114 34.28 35.61 21.51
CA LYS A 114 35.52 35.07 22.12
C LYS A 114 36.37 34.22 21.19
N GLY A 115 35.76 33.44 20.29
CA GLY A 115 36.47 32.49 19.43
C GLY A 115 36.34 32.78 17.94
N THR A 116 36.96 31.94 17.11
CA THR A 116 36.80 31.94 15.64
C THR A 116 36.90 30.51 15.13
N ASN A 117 35.86 30.03 14.44
CA ASN A 117 35.84 28.71 13.83
C ASN A 117 36.18 28.85 12.33
N THR A 118 37.46 28.65 12.01
CA THR A 118 38.01 28.89 10.67
C THR A 118 37.52 27.89 9.62
N THR A 119 36.89 26.78 10.02
CA THR A 119 36.29 25.79 9.10
C THR A 119 34.97 26.30 8.50
N TRP A 120 34.20 27.07 9.28
CA TRP A 120 32.89 27.58 8.89
C TRP A 120 32.85 29.11 8.67
N GLY A 121 33.92 29.84 9.03
CA GLY A 121 34.01 31.29 8.84
C GLY A 121 33.27 32.11 9.92
N SER A 122 32.94 31.46 11.04
CA SER A 122 32.10 31.95 12.12
C SER A 122 32.91 32.40 13.35
N ARG A 123 32.26 33.13 14.24
CA ARG A 123 32.77 33.62 15.53
C ARG A 123 32.03 32.93 16.67
N VAL A 124 32.77 32.34 17.60
CA VAL A 124 32.21 31.68 18.80
C VAL A 124 31.82 32.72 19.83
N ILE A 125 30.64 32.55 20.41
CA ILE A 125 29.95 33.50 21.30
C ILE A 125 30.23 33.14 22.77
N ASP A 126 30.23 34.16 23.63
CA ASP A 126 30.25 34.02 25.09
C ASP A 126 28.82 33.82 25.60
N GLU A 127 28.41 32.56 25.73
CA GLU A 127 27.08 32.19 26.22
C GLU A 127 26.82 32.71 27.65
N SER A 128 27.89 32.96 28.42
CA SER A 128 27.79 33.52 29.77
C SER A 128 27.54 35.04 29.81
N ALA A 129 27.49 35.72 28.65
CA ALA A 129 27.22 37.15 28.57
C ALA A 129 25.77 37.48 29.02
N PRO A 130 25.55 38.29 30.07
CA PRO A 130 24.21 38.47 30.66
C PRO A 130 23.13 39.05 29.73
N GLY A 131 23.52 39.74 28.64
CA GLY A 131 22.59 40.26 27.63
C GLY A 131 22.25 39.27 26.51
N TRP A 132 22.97 38.16 26.38
CA TRP A 132 22.85 37.24 25.25
C TRP A 132 21.47 36.55 25.15
N PRO A 133 20.86 36.02 26.24
CA PRO A 133 19.50 35.45 26.17
C PRO A 133 18.44 36.42 25.67
N GLN A 134 18.51 37.70 26.06
CA GLN A 134 17.59 38.73 25.56
C GLN A 134 17.88 39.07 24.10
N PHE A 135 19.15 39.30 23.76
CA PHE A 135 19.55 39.62 22.38
C PHE A 135 19.12 38.53 21.40
N PHE A 136 19.37 37.25 21.71
CA PHE A 136 19.00 36.11 20.86
C PHE A 136 17.48 36.03 20.64
N VAL A 137 16.68 36.22 21.70
CA VAL A 137 15.21 36.25 21.60
C VAL A 137 14.72 37.41 20.73
N GLU A 138 15.27 38.61 20.90
CA GLU A 138 14.80 39.83 20.23
C GLU A 138 15.31 39.99 18.78
N HIS A 139 16.58 39.64 18.51
CA HIS A 139 17.26 39.94 17.25
C HIS A 139 17.39 38.73 16.31
N VAL A 140 17.27 37.50 16.84
CA VAL A 140 17.33 36.26 16.05
C VAL A 140 15.96 35.60 15.98
N ILE A 141 15.32 35.34 17.11
CA ILE A 141 14.09 34.51 17.17
C ILE A 141 12.83 35.28 16.79
N ALA A 142 12.64 36.51 17.29
CA ALA A 142 11.41 37.28 17.06
C ALA A 142 11.15 37.60 15.57
N PRO A 143 12.11 38.07 14.76
CA PRO A 143 11.87 38.35 13.33
C PRO A 143 11.48 37.10 12.53
N LEU A 144 12.05 35.95 12.89
CA LEU A 144 11.73 34.66 12.27
C LEU A 144 10.33 34.17 12.66
N TRP A 145 9.93 34.35 13.92
CA TRP A 145 8.56 34.05 14.35
C TRP A 145 7.53 34.93 13.64
N GLU A 146 7.82 36.22 13.45
CA GLU A 146 6.97 37.16 12.69
C GLU A 146 6.87 36.78 11.21
N THR A 147 7.97 36.33 10.61
CA THR A 147 8.04 35.79 9.22
C THR A 147 7.28 34.46 9.05
N GLY A 148 6.84 33.82 10.15
CA GLY A 148 5.92 32.68 10.13
C GLY A 148 6.51 31.34 10.58
N TYR A 149 7.80 31.28 10.95
CA TYR A 149 8.41 30.06 11.51
C TYR A 149 7.75 29.67 12.84
N ARG A 150 7.56 28.35 13.08
CA ARG A 150 6.89 27.82 14.29
C ARG A 150 7.76 26.85 15.08
N GLY A 151 9.07 26.97 14.89
CA GLY A 151 10.10 26.26 15.63
C GLY A 151 11.48 26.61 15.10
N PHE A 152 12.49 26.07 15.75
CA PHE A 152 13.89 26.43 15.56
C PHE A 152 14.77 25.20 15.69
N PHE A 153 15.70 25.02 14.75
CA PHE A 153 16.79 24.06 14.88
C PHE A 153 17.97 24.81 15.49
N LEU A 154 18.27 24.48 16.75
CA LEU A 154 19.29 25.12 17.57
C LEU A 154 20.62 24.40 17.36
N ASP A 155 21.50 25.02 16.60
CA ASP A 155 22.81 24.49 16.24
C ASP A 155 23.94 25.06 17.11
N THR A 156 25.15 24.50 16.97
CA THR A 156 26.39 24.91 17.66
C THR A 156 26.36 24.87 19.20
N LEU A 157 25.44 24.08 19.77
CA LEU A 157 25.23 23.92 21.22
C LEU A 157 26.43 23.31 21.97
N ASP A 158 27.45 22.79 21.28
CA ASP A 158 28.71 22.26 21.83
C ASP A 158 29.91 23.21 21.62
N SER A 159 29.77 24.30 20.87
CA SER A 159 30.89 25.11 20.38
C SER A 159 31.61 25.93 21.47
N TYR A 160 30.99 26.12 22.64
CA TYR A 160 31.63 26.72 23.82
C TYR A 160 32.86 25.94 24.30
N GLN A 161 32.97 24.64 24.00
CA GLN A 161 34.13 23.80 24.35
C GLN A 161 35.43 24.28 23.68
N SER A 162 35.34 25.13 22.65
CA SER A 162 36.50 25.75 21.99
C SER A 162 37.06 26.99 22.71
N ILE A 163 36.32 27.57 23.66
CA ILE A 163 36.67 28.81 24.38
C ILE A 163 36.73 28.65 25.91
N ALA A 164 36.09 27.64 26.47
CA ALA A 164 36.13 27.33 27.90
C ALA A 164 37.47 26.66 28.27
N ALA A 165 38.18 27.21 29.26
CA ALA A 165 39.50 26.71 29.68
C ALA A 165 39.48 25.88 30.98
N THR A 166 38.37 25.94 31.73
CA THR A 166 38.18 25.27 33.02
C THR A 166 36.76 24.71 33.15
N ASP A 167 36.55 23.77 34.07
CA ASP A 167 35.21 23.25 34.39
C ASP A 167 34.24 24.35 34.85
N GLU A 168 34.76 25.42 35.47
CA GLU A 168 33.99 26.60 35.88
C GLU A 168 33.55 27.44 34.66
N ASP A 169 34.40 27.55 33.63
CA ASP A 169 34.02 28.17 32.36
C ASP A 169 32.98 27.31 31.63
N VAL A 170 33.17 25.99 31.57
CA VAL A 170 32.21 25.05 30.98
C VAL A 170 30.84 25.20 31.64
N ALA A 171 30.77 25.19 32.98
CA ALA A 171 29.54 25.39 33.71
C ALA A 171 28.89 26.76 33.45
N ARG A 172 29.68 27.84 33.35
CA ARG A 172 29.19 29.17 32.97
C ARG A 172 28.57 29.20 31.57
N GLN A 173 29.21 28.59 30.58
CA GLN A 173 28.73 28.58 29.20
C GLN A 173 27.48 27.71 29.05
N GLN A 174 27.44 26.54 29.71
CA GLN A 174 26.26 25.67 29.75
C GLN A 174 25.05 26.36 30.43
N ALA A 175 25.27 27.05 31.55
CA ALA A 175 24.23 27.85 32.22
C ALA A 175 23.74 29.01 31.32
N GLY A 176 24.62 29.57 30.49
CA GLY A 176 24.29 30.52 29.43
C GLY A 176 23.30 29.96 28.41
N LEU A 177 23.65 28.84 27.76
CA LEU A 177 22.79 28.13 26.79
C LEU A 177 21.44 27.74 27.40
N VAL A 178 21.44 27.26 28.64
CA VAL A 178 20.22 26.97 29.42
C VAL A 178 19.36 28.22 29.60
N ALA A 179 19.95 29.39 29.88
CA ALA A 179 19.23 30.65 29.98
C ALA A 179 18.68 31.13 28.63
N VAL A 180 19.44 31.01 27.53
CA VAL A 180 18.98 31.32 26.17
C VAL A 180 17.76 30.47 25.81
N ILE A 181 17.86 29.14 25.95
CA ILE A 181 16.78 28.22 25.56
C ILE A 181 15.53 28.42 26.43
N ARG A 182 15.69 28.67 27.74
CA ARG A 182 14.58 29.03 28.63
C ARG A 182 13.95 30.38 28.26
N ALA A 183 14.72 31.38 27.83
CA ALA A 183 14.20 32.66 27.36
C ALA A 183 13.38 32.51 26.06
N VAL A 184 13.85 31.70 25.10
CA VAL A 184 13.11 31.36 23.87
C VAL A 184 11.77 30.71 24.21
N LYS A 185 11.75 29.69 25.08
CA LYS A 185 10.50 29.03 25.50
C LYS A 185 9.59 29.92 26.34
N ALA A 186 10.13 30.80 27.17
CA ALA A 186 9.32 31.75 27.92
C ALA A 186 8.61 32.77 27.01
N ARG A 187 9.25 33.16 25.90
CA ARG A 187 8.68 34.09 24.91
C ARG A 187 7.77 33.43 23.89
N TYR A 188 8.04 32.16 23.54
CA TYR A 188 7.32 31.35 22.54
C TYR A 188 7.15 29.88 23.03
N PRO A 189 6.19 29.59 23.93
CA PRO A 189 6.04 28.25 24.52
C PRO A 189 5.83 27.13 23.49
N ASP A 190 5.01 27.39 22.47
CA ASP A 190 4.62 26.44 21.42
C ASP A 190 5.73 26.17 20.38
N ALA A 191 6.86 26.88 20.42
CA ALA A 191 7.93 26.70 19.46
C ALA A 191 8.54 25.30 19.54
N ARG A 192 8.53 24.55 18.42
CA ARG A 192 9.24 23.26 18.33
C ARG A 192 10.75 23.52 18.31
N LEU A 193 11.48 23.08 19.33
CA LEU A 193 12.94 23.23 19.38
C LEU A 193 13.62 21.89 19.05
N VAL A 194 14.40 21.84 17.98
CA VAL A 194 15.25 20.69 17.68
C VAL A 194 16.67 21.06 18.10
N PHE A 195 17.31 20.31 18.98
CA PHE A 195 18.69 20.58 19.41
C PHE A 195 19.66 19.79 18.52
N ASN A 196 20.68 20.42 17.95
CA ASN A 196 21.82 19.67 17.40
C ASN A 196 22.78 19.35 18.55
N ARG A 197 22.94 18.07 18.87
CA ARG A 197 23.71 17.56 20.02
C ARG A 197 23.22 18.17 21.35
N GLY A 198 24.04 18.98 22.02
CA GLY A 198 23.74 19.60 23.31
C GLY A 198 23.45 18.61 24.44
N PHE A 199 24.05 17.40 24.40
CA PHE A 199 23.71 16.28 25.28
C PHE A 199 23.87 16.62 26.77
N GLU A 200 24.85 17.46 27.09
CA GLU A 200 25.19 17.92 28.44
C GLU A 200 24.09 18.82 29.04
N LEU A 201 23.27 19.47 28.19
CA LEU A 201 22.21 20.39 28.60
C LEU A 201 20.87 19.69 28.85
N LEU A 202 20.70 18.47 28.32
CA LEU A 202 19.45 17.69 28.42
C LEU A 202 18.96 17.45 29.86
N PRO A 203 19.81 17.24 30.89
CA PRO A 203 19.36 17.14 32.28
C PRO A 203 18.51 18.33 32.76
N GLU A 204 18.70 19.52 32.18
CA GLU A 204 17.97 20.75 32.51
C GLU A 204 16.94 21.20 31.46
N LEU A 205 16.96 20.61 30.25
CA LEU A 205 16.23 21.11 29.07
C LEU A 205 15.41 20.06 28.29
N HIS A 206 15.43 18.78 28.66
CA HIS A 206 14.75 17.72 27.91
C HIS A 206 13.25 18.00 27.68
N ASP A 207 12.52 18.48 28.69
CA ASP A 207 11.09 18.85 28.58
C ASP A 207 10.81 20.02 27.60
N LEU A 208 11.85 20.73 27.15
CA LEU A 208 11.75 21.85 26.21
C LEU A 208 12.08 21.45 24.77
N ALA A 209 12.68 20.27 24.56
CA ALA A 209 13.06 19.75 23.25
C ALA A 209 11.87 19.04 22.56
N TYR A 210 11.75 19.25 21.25
CA TYR A 210 10.82 18.53 20.37
C TYR A 210 11.46 17.29 19.75
N ALA A 211 12.77 17.36 19.46
CA ALA A 211 13.63 16.26 19.05
C ALA A 211 15.10 16.64 19.29
N VAL A 212 16.00 15.65 19.27
CA VAL A 212 17.46 15.90 19.30
C VAL A 212 18.09 15.29 18.05
N ALA A 213 18.81 16.13 17.31
CA ALA A 213 19.57 15.76 16.12
C ALA A 213 21.04 15.53 16.46
N PHE A 214 21.75 14.76 15.63
CA PHE A 214 23.20 14.75 15.62
C PHE A 214 23.75 14.41 14.23
N GLU A 215 25.00 14.80 14.02
CA GLU A 215 25.77 14.61 12.79
C GLU A 215 27.07 13.88 13.16
N SER A 216 27.34 12.65 12.68
CA SER A 216 26.50 11.73 11.88
C SER A 216 26.70 10.29 12.40
N LEU A 217 25.85 9.32 12.04
CA LEU A 217 25.95 7.95 12.59
C LEU A 217 26.78 6.98 11.74
N TYR A 218 26.73 7.01 10.42
CA TYR A 218 27.49 6.08 9.56
C TYR A 218 28.23 6.77 8.41
N ARG A 219 27.66 7.83 7.85
CA ARG A 219 28.18 8.62 6.73
C ARG A 219 28.24 10.09 7.17
N GLY A 220 29.45 10.64 7.30
CA GLY A 220 29.69 12.02 7.73
C GLY A 220 30.25 12.89 6.60
N TRP A 221 30.29 14.20 6.83
CA TRP A 221 30.88 15.19 5.92
C TRP A 221 32.12 15.86 6.54
N ASP A 222 33.27 15.69 5.90
CA ASP A 222 34.54 16.33 6.27
C ASP A 222 34.62 17.70 5.60
N GLN A 223 33.98 18.72 6.21
CA GLN A 223 33.86 20.08 5.66
C GLN A 223 35.22 20.71 5.29
N ALA A 224 36.24 20.49 6.12
CA ALA A 224 37.59 21.02 5.87
C ALA A 224 38.26 20.43 4.61
N ARG A 225 37.88 19.21 4.21
CA ARG A 225 38.37 18.55 2.98
C ARG A 225 37.30 18.36 1.90
N ARG A 226 36.09 18.90 2.14
CA ARG A 226 34.88 18.82 1.30
C ARG A 226 34.63 17.43 0.70
N ARG A 227 34.54 16.41 1.57
CA ARG A 227 34.36 15.01 1.16
C ARG A 227 33.48 14.22 2.13
N TYR A 228 32.78 13.23 1.58
CA TYR A 228 32.06 12.23 2.37
C TYR A 228 33.05 11.27 3.05
N VAL A 229 32.77 10.90 4.30
CA VAL A 229 33.60 10.01 5.13
C VAL A 229 32.75 8.98 5.86
N ALA A 230 33.35 7.85 6.26
CA ALA A 230 32.71 6.91 7.18
C ALA A 230 32.95 7.33 8.63
N VAL A 231 31.91 7.32 9.46
CA VAL A 231 32.02 7.71 10.88
C VAL A 231 32.83 6.66 11.66
N PRO A 232 33.90 7.04 12.39
CA PRO A 232 34.73 6.13 13.19
C PRO A 232 33.95 5.29 14.20
N GLN A 233 34.32 4.03 14.39
CA GLN A 233 33.54 3.08 15.21
C GLN A 233 33.28 3.55 16.64
N ALA A 234 34.30 4.05 17.35
CA ALA A 234 34.17 4.54 18.72
C ALA A 234 33.20 5.74 18.83
N GLU A 235 33.16 6.61 17.82
CA GLU A 235 32.24 7.75 17.75
C GLU A 235 30.79 7.26 17.57
N ARG A 236 30.57 6.25 16.72
CA ARG A 236 29.25 5.59 16.59
C ARG A 236 28.79 4.95 17.90
N GLU A 237 29.69 4.25 18.58
CA GLU A 237 29.39 3.57 19.86
C GLU A 237 29.01 4.57 20.95
N TRP A 238 29.66 5.74 20.99
CA TRP A 238 29.33 6.85 21.87
C TRP A 238 27.98 7.51 21.49
N LEU A 239 27.75 7.84 20.21
CA LEU A 239 26.48 8.41 19.73
C LEU A 239 25.28 7.47 19.99
N LEU A 240 25.47 6.15 19.88
CA LEU A 240 24.46 5.17 20.23
C LEU A 240 24.19 5.08 21.74
N ALA A 241 25.18 5.38 22.60
CA ALA A 241 24.97 5.50 24.04
C ALA A 241 24.14 6.76 24.39
N GLN A 242 24.43 7.90 23.76
CA GLN A 242 23.62 9.12 23.91
C GLN A 242 22.19 8.91 23.39
N THR A 243 22.04 8.24 22.24
CA THR A 243 20.74 7.86 21.66
C THR A 243 19.90 7.02 22.63
N ARG A 244 20.50 6.00 23.28
CA ARG A 244 19.80 5.19 24.28
C ARG A 244 19.35 6.06 25.46
N THR A 245 20.22 6.93 25.98
CA THR A 245 19.84 7.86 27.06
C THR A 245 18.69 8.78 26.65
N LEU A 246 18.72 9.36 25.45
CA LEU A 246 17.64 10.19 24.91
C LEU A 246 16.30 9.47 24.86
N ARG A 247 16.27 8.25 24.32
CA ARG A 247 15.03 7.48 24.12
C ARG A 247 14.52 6.81 25.39
N GLU A 248 15.40 6.23 26.20
CA GLU A 248 15.06 5.40 27.37
C GLU A 248 14.85 6.23 28.64
N ARG A 249 15.59 7.34 28.81
CA ARG A 249 15.49 8.21 30.01
C ARG A 249 14.61 9.44 29.79
N TYR A 250 14.67 10.05 28.60
CA TYR A 250 13.99 11.31 28.31
C TYR A 250 12.81 11.18 27.34
N GLY A 251 12.59 10.00 26.74
CA GLY A 251 11.49 9.76 25.80
C GLY A 251 11.57 10.56 24.48
N LEU A 252 12.72 11.19 24.20
CA LEU A 252 12.87 12.13 23.10
C LEU A 252 13.10 11.43 21.75
N PRO A 253 12.47 11.90 20.65
CA PRO A 253 12.83 11.48 19.30
C PRO A 253 14.27 11.87 18.96
N VAL A 254 14.96 11.00 18.23
CA VAL A 254 16.37 11.19 17.86
C VAL A 254 16.53 11.13 16.34
N LEU A 255 17.21 12.14 15.78
CA LEU A 255 17.44 12.32 14.34
C LEU A 255 18.94 12.17 14.03
N SER A 256 19.30 11.28 13.12
CA SER A 256 20.66 11.19 12.56
C SER A 256 20.69 11.87 11.20
N ILE A 257 21.51 12.90 11.07
CA ILE A 257 21.76 13.59 9.80
C ILE A 257 23.04 12.99 9.23
N ASP A 258 22.90 12.25 8.13
CA ASP A 258 23.98 11.49 7.49
C ASP A 258 24.20 11.98 6.05
N TYR A 259 25.42 11.87 5.56
CA TYR A 259 25.86 12.55 4.35
C TYR A 259 26.33 11.60 3.23
N CYS A 260 25.65 11.65 2.09
CA CYS A 260 25.95 10.90 0.86
C CYS A 260 25.91 11.84 -0.36
N ALA A 261 26.61 11.48 -1.44
CA ALA A 261 26.55 12.26 -2.68
C ALA A 261 25.13 12.16 -3.32
N PRO A 262 24.57 13.23 -3.92
CA PRO A 262 23.22 13.20 -4.51
C PRO A 262 22.95 12.11 -5.56
N ALA A 263 24.01 11.62 -6.23
CA ALA A 263 23.93 10.52 -7.18
C ALA A 263 24.05 9.12 -6.54
N ASP A 264 24.61 9.02 -5.33
CA ASP A 264 24.88 7.76 -4.65
C ASP A 264 23.67 7.30 -3.81
N ARG A 265 22.64 6.83 -4.52
CA ARG A 265 21.44 6.25 -3.91
C ARG A 265 21.76 5.01 -3.05
N ALA A 266 22.84 4.28 -3.36
CA ALA A 266 23.23 3.09 -2.60
C ALA A 266 23.77 3.46 -1.21
N CYS A 267 24.62 4.50 -1.12
CA CYS A 267 25.03 5.10 0.15
C CYS A 267 23.81 5.57 0.97
N ALA A 268 22.87 6.27 0.33
CA ALA A 268 21.68 6.79 0.98
C ALA A 268 20.80 5.66 1.56
N SER A 269 20.46 4.65 0.75
CA SER A 269 19.64 3.51 1.20
C SER A 269 20.33 2.66 2.27
N ASP A 270 21.65 2.46 2.22
CA ASP A 270 22.39 1.77 3.29
C ASP A 270 22.34 2.55 4.60
N ALA A 271 22.58 3.87 4.55
CA ALA A 271 22.54 4.73 5.72
C ALA A 271 21.14 4.76 6.35
N VAL A 272 20.09 5.04 5.57
CA VAL A 272 18.68 5.03 6.03
C VAL A 272 18.36 3.72 6.73
N ARG A 273 18.58 2.57 6.07
CA ARG A 273 18.33 1.23 6.61
C ARG A 273 19.03 1.01 7.95
N ARG A 274 20.30 1.39 8.06
CA ARG A 274 21.12 1.14 9.25
C ARG A 274 20.74 2.06 10.42
N ILE A 275 20.39 3.32 10.16
CA ILE A 275 19.91 4.27 11.17
C ILE A 275 18.54 3.82 11.71
N SER A 276 17.59 3.49 10.82
CA SER A 276 16.28 2.96 11.22
C SER A 276 16.37 1.69 12.05
N ALA A 277 17.32 0.80 11.75
CA ALA A 277 17.59 -0.41 12.54
C ALA A 277 18.06 -0.14 13.98
N GLN A 278 18.44 1.10 14.32
CA GLN A 278 18.74 1.52 15.70
C GLN A 278 17.54 2.17 16.41
N GLY A 279 16.38 2.29 15.74
CA GLY A 279 15.19 3.02 16.22
C GLY A 279 15.36 4.54 16.22
N ILE A 280 16.25 5.05 15.36
CA ILE A 280 16.56 6.47 15.15
C ILE A 280 15.88 6.92 13.84
N ILE A 281 15.48 8.18 13.74
CA ILE A 281 14.99 8.80 12.50
C ILE A 281 16.21 9.11 11.59
N PRO A 282 16.35 8.53 10.38
CA PRO A 282 17.33 9.02 9.42
C PRO A 282 16.86 10.28 8.70
N TYR A 283 17.81 11.16 8.39
CA TYR A 283 17.72 12.08 7.27
C TYR A 283 19.06 12.09 6.51
N VAL A 284 19.09 11.49 5.33
CA VAL A 284 20.33 11.28 4.56
C VAL A 284 20.36 12.16 3.33
N THR A 285 21.35 13.04 3.23
CA THR A 285 21.38 14.17 2.28
C THR A 285 22.82 14.51 1.83
N ASP A 286 23.02 15.60 1.09
CA ASP A 286 24.34 16.07 0.67
C ASP A 286 25.00 17.00 1.70
N GLY A 287 26.33 17.12 1.64
CA GLY A 287 27.13 17.88 2.61
C GLY A 287 26.95 19.42 2.61
N ALA A 288 26.08 19.97 1.75
CA ALA A 288 25.66 21.37 1.77
C ALA A 288 24.16 21.54 2.05
N LEU A 289 23.41 20.44 2.30
CA LEU A 289 21.98 20.44 2.58
C LEU A 289 21.12 21.08 1.46
N GLN A 290 21.57 21.00 0.20
CA GLN A 290 20.91 21.64 -0.96
C GLN A 290 20.05 20.68 -1.79
N THR A 291 20.05 19.39 -1.43
CA THR A 291 19.18 18.33 -1.95
C THR A 291 18.15 17.97 -0.88
N VAL A 292 16.92 17.61 -1.29
CA VAL A 292 15.95 17.03 -0.36
C VAL A 292 16.41 15.62 0.01
N GLY A 293 16.70 15.40 1.29
CA GLY A 293 17.25 14.15 1.80
C GLY A 293 16.22 13.02 1.93
N THR A 294 16.73 11.80 2.04
CA THR A 294 15.92 10.60 2.28
C THR A 294 15.78 10.36 3.78
N GLY A 295 14.55 10.44 4.30
CA GLY A 295 14.19 10.06 5.66
C GLY A 295 12.86 9.32 5.69
N PRO A 296 12.36 8.88 6.86
CA PRO A 296 11.13 8.13 6.97
C PRO A 296 9.91 9.07 6.89
N ALA A 297 9.56 9.47 5.68
CA ALA A 297 8.15 9.73 5.39
C ALA A 297 7.39 8.39 5.37
N VAL A 298 6.07 8.44 5.57
CA VAL A 298 5.21 7.23 5.61
C VAL A 298 5.33 6.46 4.30
N THR A 299 5.93 5.26 4.34
CA THR A 299 6.38 4.50 3.16
C THR A 299 6.15 2.99 3.30
N ALA A 300 5.91 2.34 2.16
CA ALA A 300 6.20 0.91 1.92
C ALA A 300 7.37 0.82 0.88
N ALA A 301 7.86 -0.38 0.51
CA ALA A 301 9.19 -0.53 -0.13
C ALA A 301 9.31 -1.65 -1.21
N MET A 302 10.36 -1.62 -2.06
CA MET A 302 10.58 -2.52 -3.25
C MET A 302 12.04 -2.59 -3.82
N ARG A 303 12.33 -3.58 -4.72
CA ARG A 303 13.56 -3.85 -5.58
C ARG A 303 14.83 -4.43 -4.85
N GLU A 304 15.80 -5.23 -5.39
CA GLU A 304 16.07 -5.84 -6.74
C GLU A 304 17.16 -7.00 -6.87
N ALA A 305 17.11 -7.78 -7.98
CA ALA A 305 18.13 -8.60 -8.74
C ALA A 305 18.64 -10.03 -8.25
N PRO A 306 19.63 -10.77 -8.86
CA PRO A 306 19.38 -11.89 -9.82
C PRO A 306 19.90 -13.35 -9.62
N ALA A 307 19.42 -14.26 -10.51
CA ALA A 307 19.53 -15.75 -10.62
C ALA A 307 20.50 -16.23 -11.76
N PRO A 308 20.59 -17.50 -12.30
CA PRO A 308 19.50 -18.42 -12.75
C PRO A 308 19.68 -20.00 -12.71
N ALA A 309 18.54 -20.73 -12.76
CA ALA A 309 18.11 -21.90 -13.61
C ALA A 309 19.03 -23.12 -13.95
N PRO A 310 18.51 -24.27 -14.46
CA PRO A 310 17.11 -24.68 -14.80
C PRO A 310 16.70 -26.00 -14.04
N ALA A 311 15.85 -26.99 -14.42
CA ALA A 311 14.85 -27.33 -15.48
C ALA A 311 14.01 -28.58 -14.99
N ALA A 312 12.97 -29.14 -15.65
CA ALA A 312 11.81 -28.59 -16.38
C ALA A 312 10.89 -29.74 -16.91
N ALA A 313 9.56 -29.69 -16.65
CA ALA A 313 8.42 -30.30 -17.41
C ALA A 313 7.14 -30.27 -16.52
N SER A 314 5.91 -30.00 -16.98
CA SER A 314 5.36 -29.77 -18.33
C SER A 314 4.34 -28.60 -18.35
N PRO A 315 3.99 -28.03 -19.53
CA PRO A 315 3.35 -26.71 -19.61
C PRO A 315 1.83 -26.72 -19.88
N LEU A 316 1.21 -25.53 -19.74
CA LEU A 316 -0.07 -25.19 -20.37
C LEU A 316 0.03 -25.36 -21.90
N ALA A 317 -0.85 -26.16 -22.49
CA ALA A 317 -0.98 -26.25 -23.95
C ALA A 317 -1.79 -25.06 -24.51
N PRO A 318 -1.40 -24.46 -25.65
CA PRO A 318 -2.26 -23.51 -26.34
C PRO A 318 -3.46 -24.25 -26.97
N ALA A 319 -4.67 -23.73 -26.76
CA ALA A 319 -5.82 -24.12 -27.56
C ALA A 319 -5.66 -23.54 -28.98
N ASP A 320 -6.01 -24.33 -30.00
CA ASP A 320 -5.85 -23.95 -31.41
C ASP A 320 -6.95 -22.97 -31.85
N THR A 321 -6.71 -21.68 -31.59
CA THR A 321 -7.67 -20.59 -31.79
C THR A 321 -7.95 -20.26 -33.26
N ALA A 322 -7.07 -20.66 -34.18
CA ALA A 322 -7.13 -20.29 -35.59
C ALA A 322 -8.40 -20.82 -36.30
N ALA A 323 -8.92 -21.97 -35.87
CA ALA A 323 -10.01 -22.66 -36.56
C ALA A 323 -11.44 -22.13 -36.28
N ARG A 324 -11.62 -21.13 -35.41
CA ARG A 324 -12.95 -20.75 -34.87
C ARG A 324 -13.30 -19.26 -34.82
N GLY A 325 -12.48 -18.36 -35.39
CA GLY A 325 -12.77 -16.92 -35.36
C GLY A 325 -12.82 -16.35 -33.93
N GLY A 326 -11.99 -16.89 -33.04
CA GLY A 326 -11.81 -16.37 -31.69
C GLY A 326 -11.11 -15.02 -31.72
N VAL A 327 -11.49 -14.12 -30.80
CA VAL A 327 -10.73 -12.88 -30.57
C VAL A 327 -9.57 -13.22 -29.64
N PRO A 328 -8.30 -12.94 -30.01
CA PRO A 328 -7.18 -13.12 -29.09
C PRO A 328 -7.41 -12.32 -27.80
N ARG A 329 -7.27 -12.97 -26.65
CA ARG A 329 -7.50 -12.37 -25.32
C ARG A 329 -6.23 -12.20 -24.49
N THR A 330 -5.10 -12.72 -24.96
CA THR A 330 -3.79 -12.52 -24.34
C THR A 330 -3.14 -11.24 -24.85
N ILE A 331 -2.53 -10.47 -23.95
CA ILE A 331 -1.53 -9.44 -24.25
C ILE A 331 -0.17 -9.92 -23.75
N LEU A 332 0.87 -9.75 -24.56
CA LEU A 332 2.25 -10.03 -24.16
C LEU A 332 2.83 -8.78 -23.48
N VAL A 333 3.24 -8.88 -22.22
CA VAL A 333 3.94 -7.81 -21.51
C VAL A 333 5.43 -8.13 -21.47
N VAL A 334 6.20 -7.47 -22.34
CA VAL A 334 7.66 -7.53 -22.36
C VAL A 334 8.22 -6.47 -21.41
N GLN A 335 9.06 -6.88 -20.47
CA GLN A 335 9.62 -5.94 -19.50
C GLN A 335 11.03 -6.34 -19.06
N ASN A 336 11.76 -5.40 -18.43
CA ASN A 336 12.87 -5.78 -17.57
C ASN A 336 12.31 -6.55 -16.37
N VAL A 337 12.66 -7.83 -16.23
CA VAL A 337 12.58 -8.51 -14.93
C VAL A 337 14.01 -8.63 -14.44
N PRO A 338 14.51 -7.71 -13.59
CA PRO A 338 15.74 -7.96 -12.85
C PRO A 338 15.57 -9.33 -12.18
N PRO A 339 16.37 -10.36 -12.52
CA PRO A 339 16.03 -11.72 -12.10
C PRO A 339 16.02 -11.84 -10.56
N GLY A 340 15.58 -12.96 -9.97
CA GLY A 340 15.58 -13.12 -8.50
C GLY A 340 14.61 -12.21 -7.73
N VAL A 341 14.05 -11.19 -8.38
CA VAL A 341 12.87 -10.44 -7.96
C VAL A 341 11.62 -11.24 -8.31
N SER A 342 10.61 -11.21 -7.44
CA SER A 342 9.32 -11.81 -7.78
C SER A 342 8.59 -10.99 -8.84
N LEU A 343 7.91 -11.67 -9.76
CA LEU A 343 7.14 -11.03 -10.82
C LEU A 343 6.08 -10.06 -10.27
N ASN A 344 5.56 -10.30 -9.05
CA ASN A 344 4.56 -9.50 -8.36
C ASN A 344 4.88 -7.99 -8.35
N VAL A 345 6.13 -7.64 -8.07
CA VAL A 345 6.54 -6.24 -7.88
C VAL A 345 7.00 -5.56 -9.17
N THR A 346 6.94 -6.25 -10.31
CA THR A 346 7.35 -5.68 -11.61
C THR A 346 6.30 -4.67 -12.13
N PRO A 347 6.71 -3.63 -12.88
CA PRO A 347 5.77 -2.62 -13.40
C PRO A 347 4.66 -3.19 -14.29
N GLY A 348 4.94 -4.27 -15.04
CA GLY A 348 3.96 -4.99 -15.83
C GLY A 348 2.83 -5.60 -15.00
N VAL A 349 3.12 -6.12 -13.80
CA VAL A 349 2.11 -6.59 -12.87
C VAL A 349 1.42 -5.41 -12.19
N ARG A 350 2.19 -4.50 -11.58
CA ARG A 350 1.67 -3.41 -10.74
C ARG A 350 0.82 -2.39 -11.50
N TYR A 351 1.17 -2.06 -12.75
CA TYR A 351 0.57 -0.95 -13.50
C TYR A 351 -0.14 -1.41 -14.78
N VAL A 352 0.49 -2.26 -15.60
CA VAL A 352 -0.08 -2.64 -16.92
C VAL A 352 -1.26 -3.61 -16.78
N SER A 353 -1.20 -4.55 -15.84
CA SER A 353 -2.11 -5.69 -15.83
C SER A 353 -3.56 -5.37 -15.44
N MET A 354 -3.82 -4.49 -14.45
CA MET A 354 -5.21 -4.22 -14.03
C MET A 354 -6.04 -3.46 -15.09
N PRO A 355 -5.53 -2.42 -15.78
CA PRO A 355 -6.23 -1.80 -16.90
C PRO A 355 -6.57 -2.78 -18.03
N LEU A 356 -5.68 -3.74 -18.32
CA LEU A 356 -5.93 -4.80 -19.31
C LEU A 356 -6.96 -5.82 -18.80
N ASN A 357 -6.88 -6.23 -17.53
CA ASN A 357 -7.88 -7.11 -16.92
C ASN A 357 -9.28 -6.47 -16.95
N TRP A 358 -9.39 -5.17 -16.67
CA TRP A 358 -10.65 -4.44 -16.79
C TRP A 358 -11.16 -4.41 -18.23
N LEU A 359 -10.28 -4.21 -19.22
CA LEU A 359 -10.63 -4.34 -20.64
C LEU A 359 -10.99 -5.78 -21.06
N GLY A 360 -10.90 -6.75 -20.14
CA GLY A 360 -11.24 -8.16 -20.34
C GLY A 360 -10.05 -9.05 -20.70
N TYR A 361 -8.83 -8.52 -20.83
CA TYR A 361 -7.67 -9.24 -21.35
C TYR A 361 -6.83 -9.90 -20.24
N ARG A 362 -6.27 -11.08 -20.57
CA ARG A 362 -5.26 -11.76 -19.76
C ARG A 362 -3.85 -11.37 -20.19
N VAL A 363 -2.87 -11.55 -19.31
CA VAL A 363 -1.47 -11.15 -19.54
C VAL A 363 -0.54 -12.37 -19.45
N GLU A 364 0.32 -12.52 -20.45
CA GLU A 364 1.53 -13.34 -20.38
C GLU A 364 2.75 -12.40 -20.27
N PHE A 365 3.76 -12.78 -19.47
CA PHE A 365 4.95 -11.95 -19.24
C PHE A 365 6.17 -12.53 -19.94
N ALA A 366 6.95 -11.66 -20.58
CA ALA A 366 8.28 -11.96 -21.09
C ALA A 366 9.32 -11.03 -20.44
N ASP A 367 10.50 -11.60 -20.17
CA ASP A 367 11.66 -10.90 -19.66
C ASP A 367 12.59 -10.57 -20.83
N ILE A 368 12.88 -9.29 -21.05
CA ILE A 368 13.74 -8.80 -22.14
C ILE A 368 15.19 -9.31 -22.05
N ALA A 369 15.61 -9.87 -20.91
CA ALA A 369 16.89 -10.55 -20.76
C ALA A 369 16.86 -12.04 -21.19
N LYS A 370 15.77 -12.52 -21.78
CA LYS A 370 15.57 -13.91 -22.25
C LYS A 370 15.06 -13.92 -23.71
N PRO A 371 15.16 -15.04 -24.43
CA PRO A 371 14.53 -15.18 -25.75
C PRO A 371 13.04 -14.85 -25.71
N LEU A 372 12.61 -13.96 -26.62
CA LEU A 372 11.22 -13.56 -26.78
C LEU A 372 10.46 -14.57 -27.67
N PRO A 373 9.11 -14.62 -27.64
CA PRO A 373 8.35 -15.51 -28.50
C PRO A 373 8.61 -15.25 -29.99
N GLU A 374 9.07 -16.27 -30.71
CA GLU A 374 9.39 -16.20 -32.15
C GLU A 374 8.15 -16.37 -33.04
N GLY A 375 8.27 -15.93 -34.30
CA GLY A 375 7.25 -16.10 -35.35
C GLY A 375 6.17 -15.01 -35.39
N ASP A 376 5.09 -15.29 -36.13
CA ASP A 376 3.92 -14.42 -36.23
C ASP A 376 3.07 -14.52 -34.94
N LEU A 377 2.98 -13.41 -34.20
CA LEU A 377 2.27 -13.37 -32.92
C LEU A 377 0.80 -12.90 -33.05
N SER A 378 0.34 -12.49 -34.23
CA SER A 378 -0.97 -11.85 -34.45
C SER A 378 -2.18 -12.76 -34.14
N GLY A 379 -2.04 -14.07 -34.37
CA GLY A 379 -3.07 -15.06 -34.02
C GLY A 379 -3.08 -15.48 -32.54
N ARG A 380 -2.00 -15.18 -31.79
CA ARG A 380 -1.82 -15.59 -30.39
C ARG A 380 -2.08 -14.47 -29.39
N TYR A 381 -1.68 -13.24 -29.72
CA TYR A 381 -1.79 -12.06 -28.87
C TYR A 381 -2.56 -10.95 -29.57
N ALA A 382 -3.44 -10.25 -28.84
CA ALA A 382 -4.12 -9.05 -29.38
C ALA A 382 -3.20 -7.83 -29.45
N GLY A 383 -2.00 -7.92 -28.87
CA GLY A 383 -0.98 -6.89 -28.91
C GLY A 383 0.13 -7.14 -27.89
N ILE A 384 1.14 -6.28 -27.93
CA ILE A 384 2.34 -6.32 -27.08
C ILE A 384 2.43 -5.01 -26.30
N VAL A 385 2.59 -5.06 -24.99
CA VAL A 385 3.00 -3.90 -24.17
C VAL A 385 4.46 -4.06 -23.80
N MET A 386 5.23 -2.98 -23.94
CA MET A 386 6.63 -2.92 -23.52
C MET A 386 6.78 -1.98 -22.33
N TRP A 387 7.39 -2.44 -21.24
CA TRP A 387 7.81 -1.60 -20.11
C TRP A 387 9.31 -1.80 -19.86
N LEU A 388 10.12 -0.90 -20.41
CA LEU A 388 11.57 -0.98 -20.35
C LEU A 388 12.12 0.18 -19.51
N ASP A 389 12.73 -0.12 -18.38
CA ASP A 389 13.41 0.87 -17.51
C ASP A 389 14.85 1.14 -18.01
N SER A 390 15.36 0.28 -18.91
CA SER A 390 16.73 0.29 -19.43
C SER A 390 16.82 -0.26 -20.87
N PRO A 391 17.92 -0.04 -21.61
CA PRO A 391 18.10 -0.61 -22.94
C PRO A 391 18.06 -2.14 -22.96
N ALA A 392 17.61 -2.72 -24.09
CA ALA A 392 17.61 -4.17 -24.31
C ALA A 392 19.05 -4.74 -24.21
N PRO A 393 19.28 -5.89 -23.53
CA PRO A 393 20.60 -6.48 -23.39
C PRO A 393 21.24 -6.87 -24.72
N ASP A 394 20.47 -7.45 -25.63
CA ASP A 394 20.80 -7.57 -27.04
C ASP A 394 19.89 -6.64 -27.85
N ARG A 395 20.47 -5.53 -28.35
CA ARG A 395 19.73 -4.54 -29.13
C ARG A 395 19.46 -5.00 -30.56
N ALA A 396 20.28 -5.87 -31.13
CA ALA A 396 20.12 -6.34 -32.51
C ALA A 396 18.99 -7.37 -32.58
N ALA A 397 19.03 -8.39 -31.71
CA ALA A 397 17.95 -9.37 -31.62
C ALA A 397 16.61 -8.73 -31.25
N PHE A 398 16.61 -7.71 -30.38
CA PHE A 398 15.39 -6.96 -30.05
C PHE A 398 14.89 -6.05 -31.18
N HIS A 399 15.80 -5.40 -31.92
CA HIS A 399 15.47 -4.62 -33.11
C HIS A 399 14.72 -5.48 -34.13
N ASP A 400 15.36 -6.59 -34.54
CA ASP A 400 14.85 -7.45 -35.61
C ASP A 400 13.54 -8.16 -35.18
N TRP A 401 13.42 -8.51 -33.89
CA TRP A 401 12.18 -9.05 -33.34
C TRP A 401 11.04 -8.02 -33.34
N LEU A 402 11.27 -6.78 -32.86
CA LEU A 402 10.25 -5.73 -32.93
C LEU A 402 9.83 -5.47 -34.39
N GLU A 403 10.81 -5.35 -35.28
CA GLU A 403 10.58 -5.08 -36.69
C GLU A 403 9.69 -6.15 -37.33
N ALA A 404 9.97 -7.43 -37.06
CA ALA A 404 9.12 -8.54 -37.48
C ALA A 404 7.70 -8.45 -36.91
N GLN A 405 7.52 -8.13 -35.62
CA GLN A 405 6.17 -8.02 -35.04
C GLN A 405 5.36 -6.85 -35.63
N VAL A 406 6.02 -5.75 -36.03
CA VAL A 406 5.39 -4.64 -36.76
C VAL A 406 4.98 -5.09 -38.19
N ASP A 407 5.80 -5.88 -38.89
CA ASP A 407 5.44 -6.47 -40.19
C ASP A 407 4.31 -7.51 -40.08
N HIS A 408 4.25 -8.26 -38.99
CA HIS A 408 3.10 -9.12 -38.63
C HIS A 408 1.87 -8.31 -38.15
N HIS A 409 1.92 -6.97 -38.24
CA HIS A 409 0.84 -6.04 -37.88
C HIS A 409 0.37 -6.14 -36.41
N VAL A 410 1.20 -6.72 -35.54
CA VAL A 410 0.89 -6.92 -34.12
C VAL A 410 0.92 -5.55 -33.41
N PRO A 411 -0.19 -5.08 -32.81
CA PRO A 411 -0.23 -3.76 -32.20
C PRO A 411 0.72 -3.65 -30.99
N VAL A 412 1.61 -2.65 -30.98
CA VAL A 412 2.58 -2.45 -29.88
C VAL A 412 2.31 -1.16 -29.11
N ALA A 413 2.27 -1.24 -27.79
CA ALA A 413 2.21 -0.10 -26.87
C ALA A 413 3.52 0.01 -26.06
N MET A 414 4.34 1.02 -26.36
CA MET A 414 5.62 1.23 -25.66
C MET A 414 5.52 2.25 -24.53
N LEU A 415 5.91 1.84 -23.34
CA LEU A 415 6.01 2.69 -22.16
C LEU A 415 7.48 2.90 -21.78
N THR A 416 7.72 3.96 -21.01
CA THR A 416 9.02 4.36 -20.42
C THR A 416 10.16 4.66 -21.40
N THR A 417 10.68 3.69 -22.17
CA THR A 417 11.63 3.92 -23.27
C THR A 417 11.49 2.88 -24.40
N PHE A 418 11.98 3.20 -25.60
CA PHE A 418 12.05 2.27 -26.74
C PHE A 418 13.05 1.12 -26.54
N GLY A 419 13.90 1.14 -25.50
CA GLY A 419 14.89 0.09 -25.24
C GLY A 419 16.09 0.07 -26.20
N MET A 420 16.07 0.85 -27.26
CA MET A 420 17.12 0.97 -28.26
C MET A 420 17.09 2.36 -28.92
N ASP A 421 18.13 2.68 -29.68
CA ASP A 421 18.27 3.96 -30.39
C ASP A 421 17.39 3.94 -31.66
N VAL A 422 16.38 4.81 -31.73
CA VAL A 422 15.45 4.88 -32.87
C VAL A 422 15.96 5.90 -33.90
N GLY A 423 16.35 5.38 -35.07
CA GLY A 423 16.88 6.17 -36.20
C GLY A 423 16.76 5.42 -37.52
N GLY A 424 17.31 6.01 -38.59
CA GLY A 424 17.43 5.35 -39.90
C GLY A 424 16.10 4.82 -40.46
N GLU A 425 16.15 3.57 -40.94
CA GLU A 425 15.00 2.88 -41.54
C GLU A 425 13.93 2.51 -40.50
N LEU A 426 14.33 2.09 -39.29
CA LEU A 426 13.41 1.83 -38.17
C LEU A 426 12.54 3.07 -37.84
N ALA A 427 13.15 4.26 -37.78
CA ALA A 427 12.40 5.48 -37.52
C ALA A 427 11.35 5.76 -38.61
N GLN A 428 11.69 5.54 -39.89
CA GLN A 428 10.73 5.66 -40.99
C GLN A 428 9.60 4.61 -40.89
N LYS A 429 9.94 3.36 -40.61
CA LYS A 429 9.00 2.24 -40.47
C LYS A 429 8.02 2.45 -39.30
N LEU A 430 8.48 3.07 -38.22
CA LEU A 430 7.67 3.44 -37.07
C LEU A 430 6.90 4.78 -37.25
N ASP A 431 7.00 5.47 -38.39
CA ASP A 431 6.47 6.83 -38.59
C ASP A 431 6.93 7.80 -37.48
N LEU A 432 8.23 7.82 -37.22
CA LEU A 432 8.90 8.67 -36.22
C LEU A 432 10.02 9.50 -36.86
N VAL A 433 10.20 10.73 -36.37
CA VAL A 433 11.20 11.68 -36.87
C VAL A 433 12.23 11.96 -35.75
N PRO A 434 13.50 11.53 -35.89
CA PRO A 434 14.55 11.86 -34.93
C PRO A 434 14.84 13.36 -34.86
N VAL A 435 14.99 13.88 -33.64
CA VAL A 435 15.21 15.30 -33.35
C VAL A 435 16.67 15.56 -33.02
N ALA A 436 17.35 16.31 -33.89
CA ALA A 436 18.72 16.74 -33.65
C ALA A 436 18.82 17.80 -32.54
N GLY A 437 20.00 17.94 -31.94
CA GLY A 437 20.26 18.91 -30.88
C GLY A 437 19.92 18.38 -29.49
N ARG A 438 19.57 19.29 -28.57
CA ARG A 438 19.26 19.02 -27.16
C ARG A 438 18.15 19.96 -26.67
N PRO A 439 17.34 19.55 -25.69
CA PRO A 439 16.43 20.47 -25.02
C PRO A 439 17.19 21.63 -24.37
N GLY A 440 16.52 22.78 -24.26
CA GLY A 440 17.01 23.91 -23.46
C GLY A 440 17.00 23.60 -21.95
N ASN A 441 17.37 24.59 -21.14
CA ASN A 441 17.36 24.48 -19.68
C ASN A 441 15.95 24.26 -19.12
N ARG A 442 14.90 24.57 -19.90
CA ARG A 442 13.50 24.33 -19.56
C ARG A 442 12.71 23.80 -20.76
N LEU A 443 11.81 22.87 -20.50
CA LEU A 443 10.76 22.44 -21.44
C LEU A 443 9.40 23.02 -21.01
N ARG A 444 8.54 23.27 -21.99
CA ARG A 444 7.11 23.56 -21.82
C ARG A 444 6.27 22.51 -22.54
N VAL A 445 5.06 22.24 -22.02
CA VAL A 445 4.03 21.56 -22.81
C VAL A 445 3.55 22.53 -23.90
N GLU A 446 3.62 22.11 -25.17
CA GLU A 446 3.17 22.90 -26.32
C GLU A 446 1.75 22.50 -26.74
N SER A 447 1.48 21.20 -26.83
CA SER A 447 0.14 20.65 -27.09
C SER A 447 -0.06 19.32 -26.37
N MET A 448 -1.29 19.03 -25.96
CA MET A 448 -1.62 17.83 -25.19
C MET A 448 -3.05 17.37 -25.47
N ASP A 449 -3.25 16.06 -25.68
CA ASP A 449 -4.57 15.43 -25.72
C ASP A 449 -5.09 15.24 -24.29
N SER A 450 -5.97 16.13 -23.83
CA SER A 450 -6.58 16.09 -22.50
C SER A 450 -7.57 14.93 -22.29
N SER A 451 -7.84 14.11 -23.31
CA SER A 451 -8.63 12.87 -23.16
C SER A 451 -7.74 11.67 -22.78
N MET A 452 -6.43 11.74 -23.04
CA MET A 452 -5.46 10.66 -22.77
C MET A 452 -4.33 11.08 -21.82
N MET A 453 -4.01 12.36 -21.68
CA MET A 453 -2.91 12.88 -20.85
C MET A 453 -3.43 13.81 -19.75
N SER A 454 -2.62 14.01 -18.71
CA SER A 454 -2.98 14.74 -17.48
C SER A 454 -4.11 14.09 -16.67
N PHE A 455 -4.14 12.75 -16.63
CA PHE A 455 -5.25 11.99 -16.04
C PHE A 455 -5.38 12.17 -14.52
N GLU A 456 -4.38 11.74 -13.73
CA GLU A 456 -4.31 11.97 -12.28
C GLU A 456 -3.39 13.13 -11.91
N MET A 457 -2.37 13.39 -12.76
CA MET A 457 -1.37 14.43 -12.57
C MET A 457 -0.98 15.07 -13.91
N LYS A 458 -0.78 16.39 -13.91
CA LYS A 458 -0.26 17.12 -15.08
C LYS A 458 1.15 16.61 -15.43
N PRO A 459 1.51 16.45 -16.72
CA PRO A 459 2.87 16.16 -17.14
C PRO A 459 3.91 17.07 -16.48
N GLN A 460 5.05 16.50 -16.06
CA GLN A 460 6.19 17.21 -15.48
C GLN A 460 7.41 17.06 -16.40
N PRO A 461 7.66 18.00 -17.33
CA PRO A 461 8.78 17.90 -18.26
C PRO A 461 10.14 18.13 -17.58
N ASP A 462 11.02 17.12 -17.63
CA ASP A 462 12.44 17.27 -17.25
C ASP A 462 13.31 17.28 -18.52
N PRO A 463 14.05 18.37 -18.82
CA PRO A 463 15.00 18.41 -19.93
C PRO A 463 16.08 17.31 -19.90
N ARG A 464 16.37 16.75 -18.72
CA ARG A 464 17.38 15.70 -18.52
C ARG A 464 16.87 14.31 -18.86
N ASP A 465 15.56 14.13 -18.99
CA ASP A 465 14.91 12.85 -19.26
C ASP A 465 14.01 12.96 -20.49
N THR A 466 14.65 12.97 -21.66
CA THR A 466 14.00 13.19 -22.96
C THR A 466 14.29 12.05 -23.93
N THR A 467 13.30 11.73 -24.76
CA THR A 467 13.46 10.87 -25.94
C THR A 467 13.31 11.76 -27.17
N ASN A 468 14.38 11.88 -27.97
CA ASN A 468 14.49 12.88 -29.03
C ASN A 468 13.78 12.45 -30.33
N LEU A 469 12.46 12.26 -30.25
CA LEU A 469 11.60 11.82 -31.35
C LEU A 469 10.39 12.75 -31.49
N ARG A 470 9.89 12.86 -32.72
CA ARG A 470 8.57 13.41 -33.03
C ARG A 470 7.70 12.37 -33.75
N ALA A 471 6.40 12.52 -33.62
CA ALA A 471 5.42 11.77 -34.37
C ALA A 471 5.46 12.21 -35.85
N GLY A 472 5.48 11.22 -36.76
CA GLY A 472 5.43 11.43 -38.20
C GLY A 472 4.04 11.85 -38.72
N PRO A 473 3.90 12.09 -40.03
CA PRO A 473 2.68 12.62 -40.64
C PRO A 473 1.47 11.68 -40.56
N HIS A 474 1.66 10.39 -40.26
CA HIS A 474 0.58 9.42 -40.09
C HIS A 474 0.25 9.14 -38.61
N SER A 475 0.95 9.79 -37.69
CA SER A 475 0.85 9.61 -36.24
C SER A 475 0.22 10.81 -35.53
N ARG A 476 -0.46 10.53 -34.42
CA ARG A 476 -1.19 11.52 -33.61
C ARG A 476 -0.48 11.72 -32.28
N SER A 477 0.23 12.85 -32.15
CA SER A 477 0.84 13.26 -30.87
C SER A 477 -0.22 13.41 -29.79
N LEU A 478 0.05 12.84 -28.62
CA LEU A 478 -0.72 12.98 -27.38
C LEU A 478 -0.08 14.02 -26.44
N LEU A 479 1.24 14.20 -26.51
CA LEU A 479 1.98 15.18 -25.71
C LEU A 479 3.19 15.70 -26.49
N ARG A 480 3.14 16.96 -26.91
CA ARG A 480 4.28 17.69 -27.49
C ARG A 480 4.93 18.58 -26.45
N LEU A 481 6.24 18.48 -26.34
CA LEU A 481 7.08 19.32 -25.49
C LEU A 481 7.99 20.17 -26.39
N ALA A 482 8.17 21.44 -26.03
CA ALA A 482 9.06 22.37 -26.74
C ALA A 482 10.01 23.06 -25.77
N SER A 483 11.18 23.49 -26.24
CA SER A 483 12.09 24.35 -25.50
C SER A 483 11.38 25.63 -25.05
N ALA A 484 11.49 25.97 -23.77
CA ALA A 484 11.05 27.26 -23.23
C ALA A 484 12.13 28.34 -23.36
N ASP A 485 13.38 27.96 -23.65
CA ASP A 485 14.51 28.87 -23.84
C ASP A 485 14.42 29.59 -25.20
N ALA A 486 14.64 30.91 -25.20
CA ALA A 486 14.54 31.73 -26.41
C ALA A 486 15.64 31.39 -27.43
N GLY A 487 15.26 31.25 -28.70
CA GLY A 487 16.18 30.92 -29.80
C GLY A 487 16.53 29.44 -29.92
N ASN A 488 15.97 28.56 -29.09
CA ASN A 488 16.06 27.11 -29.25
C ASN A 488 14.71 26.57 -29.75
N ASP A 489 14.70 25.93 -30.92
CA ASP A 489 13.54 25.39 -31.64
C ASP A 489 13.27 23.89 -31.37
N PHE A 490 14.05 23.27 -30.47
CA PHE A 490 13.88 21.87 -30.07
C PHE A 490 12.46 21.58 -29.59
N ALA A 491 11.80 20.60 -30.23
CA ALA A 491 10.50 20.08 -29.84
C ALA A 491 10.41 18.57 -30.10
N ILE A 492 9.76 17.85 -29.20
CA ILE A 492 9.61 16.38 -29.19
C ILE A 492 8.16 15.99 -28.92
N ASP A 493 7.73 14.84 -29.42
CA ASP A 493 6.45 14.22 -29.07
C ASP A 493 6.73 13.09 -28.08
N ALA A 494 6.47 13.34 -26.79
CA ALA A 494 6.78 12.43 -25.69
C ALA A 494 5.75 11.28 -25.54
N ALA A 495 4.57 11.43 -26.14
CA ALA A 495 3.59 10.36 -26.30
C ALA A 495 2.81 10.53 -27.61
N ALA A 496 2.44 9.43 -28.27
CA ALA A 496 1.67 9.42 -29.53
C ALA A 496 0.90 8.10 -29.76
N ILE A 497 -0.07 8.13 -30.67
CA ILE A 497 -0.67 6.95 -31.32
C ILE A 497 -0.18 6.91 -32.77
N THR A 498 0.18 5.73 -33.30
CA THR A 498 0.92 5.56 -34.56
C THR A 498 0.33 4.48 -35.48
N PRO A 499 0.78 4.38 -36.75
CA PRO A 499 0.44 3.27 -37.66
C PRO A 499 0.86 1.86 -37.22
N TRP A 500 1.64 1.70 -36.14
CA TRP A 500 1.99 0.40 -35.54
C TRP A 500 1.41 0.19 -34.13
N GLY A 501 0.96 1.26 -33.47
CA GLY A 501 0.30 1.19 -32.17
C GLY A 501 0.37 2.51 -31.41
N GLY A 502 1.27 2.63 -30.44
CA GLY A 502 1.47 3.89 -29.73
C GLY A 502 2.56 3.84 -28.67
N TYR A 503 2.93 5.01 -28.14
CA TYR A 503 3.94 5.12 -27.10
C TYR A 503 3.66 6.25 -26.10
N ALA A 504 4.20 6.11 -24.88
CA ALA A 504 4.27 7.13 -23.85
C ALA A 504 5.57 7.00 -23.06
N MET A 505 6.55 7.87 -23.37
CA MET A 505 7.86 7.86 -22.73
C MET A 505 7.78 8.30 -21.27
N ARG A 506 8.77 7.92 -20.46
CA ARG A 506 8.86 8.40 -19.07
C ARG A 506 9.12 9.93 -19.04
N PRO A 507 8.68 10.64 -17.98
CA PRO A 507 7.83 10.19 -16.87
C PRO A 507 6.31 10.37 -17.17
N PHE A 508 5.88 10.25 -18.43
CA PHE A 508 4.53 10.66 -18.87
C PHE A 508 3.51 9.52 -18.99
N ALA A 509 3.91 8.26 -18.74
CA ALA A 509 2.99 7.14 -18.55
C ALA A 509 2.49 7.11 -17.09
N VAL A 510 3.38 6.64 -16.20
CA VAL A 510 3.25 6.73 -14.74
C VAL A 510 4.40 7.60 -14.22
N PHE A 511 4.09 8.41 -13.21
CA PHE A 511 5.04 9.22 -12.47
C PHE A 511 5.20 8.61 -11.07
N ASP A 512 6.35 8.00 -10.77
CA ASP A 512 6.64 7.43 -9.45
C ASP A 512 7.02 8.54 -8.45
N MET A 513 6.50 8.45 -7.23
CA MET A 513 6.74 9.37 -6.11
C MET A 513 7.34 8.59 -4.92
N PRO A 514 8.59 8.08 -5.04
CA PRO A 514 9.15 7.10 -4.12
C PRO A 514 9.29 7.61 -2.68
N MET A 515 9.39 8.92 -2.46
CA MET A 515 9.44 9.54 -1.12
C MET A 515 8.21 9.24 -0.25
N VAL A 516 7.06 8.94 -0.86
CA VAL A 516 5.82 8.58 -0.15
C VAL A 516 5.31 7.19 -0.55
N ASN A 517 6.12 6.43 -1.31
CA ASN A 517 5.76 5.17 -1.98
C ASN A 517 4.40 5.22 -2.71
N GLU A 518 4.14 6.32 -3.42
CA GLU A 518 3.00 6.45 -4.31
C GLU A 518 3.46 6.50 -5.78
N ALA A 519 2.55 6.26 -6.71
CA ALA A 519 2.72 6.52 -8.14
C ALA A 519 1.43 7.12 -8.71
N ARG A 520 1.52 7.88 -9.80
CA ARG A 520 0.37 8.57 -10.42
C ARG A 520 0.32 8.37 -11.92
N TRP A 521 -0.86 8.09 -12.46
CA TRP A 521 -1.07 8.00 -13.90
C TRP A 521 -1.13 9.40 -14.55
N VAL A 522 -0.10 9.75 -15.31
CA VAL A 522 -0.12 10.94 -16.17
C VAL A 522 -0.90 10.64 -17.45
N LEU A 523 -0.81 9.40 -17.94
CA LEU A 523 -1.54 8.82 -19.06
C LEU A 523 -2.82 8.11 -18.58
N GLN A 524 -3.94 8.20 -19.30
CA GLN A 524 -5.16 7.44 -19.01
C GLN A 524 -5.00 6.02 -19.59
N PRO A 525 -4.81 4.98 -18.77
CA PRO A 525 -4.29 3.70 -19.26
C PRO A 525 -5.29 2.93 -20.12
N ILE A 526 -6.58 2.96 -19.76
CA ILE A 526 -7.64 2.21 -20.45
C ILE A 526 -7.83 2.76 -21.87
N ARG A 527 -7.85 4.09 -22.03
CA ARG A 527 -7.96 4.77 -23.33
C ARG A 527 -6.69 4.58 -24.18
N PHE A 528 -5.51 4.69 -23.57
CA PHE A 528 -4.25 4.48 -24.27
C PHE A 528 -4.09 3.04 -24.75
N PHE A 529 -4.22 2.04 -23.87
CA PHE A 529 -4.08 0.63 -24.28
C PHE A 529 -5.12 0.23 -25.31
N ARG A 530 -6.38 0.70 -25.21
CA ARG A 530 -7.39 0.45 -26.26
C ARG A 530 -6.96 1.01 -27.61
N ALA A 531 -6.47 2.26 -27.66
CA ALA A 531 -6.07 2.90 -28.91
C ALA A 531 -4.77 2.31 -29.48
N ALA A 532 -3.72 2.19 -28.66
CA ALA A 532 -2.40 1.71 -29.08
C ALA A 532 -2.41 0.22 -29.43
N LEU A 533 -3.17 -0.60 -28.70
CA LEU A 533 -3.31 -2.04 -29.00
C LEU A 533 -4.52 -2.35 -29.90
N ARG A 534 -5.22 -1.33 -30.42
CA ARG A 534 -6.37 -1.46 -31.35
C ARG A 534 -7.51 -2.36 -30.84
N LEU A 535 -7.72 -2.40 -29.53
CA LEU A 535 -8.63 -3.35 -28.90
C LEU A 535 -10.09 -3.00 -29.23
N PRO A 536 -10.94 -3.97 -29.68
CA PRO A 536 -12.33 -3.71 -30.04
C PRO A 536 -13.14 -3.09 -28.90
N GLU A 537 -13.88 -2.03 -29.21
CA GLU A 537 -14.70 -1.28 -28.24
C GLU A 537 -15.94 -2.05 -27.77
N ASP A 538 -16.41 -3.03 -28.55
CA ASP A 538 -17.67 -3.75 -28.35
C ASP A 538 -17.50 -5.19 -27.84
N LEU A 539 -16.27 -5.58 -27.46
CA LEU A 539 -15.96 -6.87 -26.86
C LEU A 539 -16.69 -7.04 -25.50
N PRO A 540 -17.47 -8.13 -25.29
CA PRO A 540 -17.96 -8.50 -23.97
C PRO A 540 -16.77 -8.90 -23.08
N ALA A 541 -16.39 -8.02 -22.15
CA ALA A 541 -15.25 -8.23 -21.27
C ALA A 541 -15.66 -9.12 -20.08
N PRO A 542 -15.08 -10.32 -19.90
CA PRO A 542 -15.39 -11.17 -18.74
C PRO A 542 -15.04 -10.47 -17.43
N ASP A 543 -15.92 -10.56 -16.43
CA ASP A 543 -15.87 -9.66 -15.26
C ASP A 543 -16.03 -10.43 -13.94
N PRO A 544 -14.93 -10.77 -13.24
CA PRO A 544 -14.95 -11.52 -11.98
C PRO A 544 -15.27 -10.65 -10.75
N THR A 545 -15.68 -9.39 -10.93
CA THR A 545 -16.08 -8.51 -9.82
C THR A 545 -17.56 -8.64 -9.46
N THR A 546 -18.34 -9.27 -10.34
CA THR A 546 -19.80 -9.19 -10.38
C THR A 546 -20.41 -10.53 -10.76
N GLU A 547 -21.52 -10.93 -10.13
CA GLU A 547 -22.41 -11.99 -10.63
C GLU A 547 -23.87 -11.60 -10.41
N ASN A 548 -24.74 -11.98 -11.35
CA ASN A 548 -26.18 -11.67 -11.31
C ASN A 548 -26.45 -10.20 -10.95
N GLY A 549 -25.73 -9.28 -11.59
CA GLY A 549 -25.83 -7.82 -11.43
C GLY A 549 -25.23 -7.25 -10.14
N ARG A 550 -24.95 -8.08 -9.13
CA ARG A 550 -24.42 -7.65 -7.83
C ARG A 550 -22.90 -7.77 -7.78
N ARG A 551 -22.24 -6.79 -7.17
CA ARG A 551 -20.81 -6.88 -6.85
C ARG A 551 -20.61 -8.03 -5.86
N LEU A 552 -19.59 -8.85 -6.06
CA LEU A 552 -19.27 -9.93 -5.14
C LEU A 552 -18.76 -9.36 -3.82
N LEU A 553 -19.05 -10.06 -2.72
CA LEU A 553 -18.50 -9.81 -1.39
C LEU A 553 -17.83 -11.10 -0.91
N LEU A 554 -16.55 -11.02 -0.54
CA LEU A 554 -15.85 -12.10 0.16
C LEU A 554 -15.31 -11.57 1.49
N THR A 555 -15.07 -12.48 2.43
CA THR A 555 -14.38 -12.19 3.68
C THR A 555 -13.37 -13.30 3.93
N HIS A 556 -12.15 -12.97 4.33
CA HIS A 556 -11.12 -13.98 4.57
C HIS A 556 -10.17 -13.58 5.71
N ILE A 557 -9.65 -14.59 6.40
CA ILE A 557 -8.82 -14.42 7.60
C ILE A 557 -7.50 -15.16 7.43
N ASP A 558 -6.40 -14.41 7.46
CA ASP A 558 -5.04 -14.94 7.55
C ASP A 558 -4.72 -15.38 8.99
N GLY A 559 -3.91 -16.43 9.12
CA GLY A 559 -3.81 -17.20 10.35
C GLY A 559 -3.15 -16.49 11.54
N ASP A 560 -2.47 -15.36 11.30
CA ASP A 560 -1.55 -14.69 12.21
C ASP A 560 -2.16 -14.27 13.55
N GLY A 561 -1.72 -14.93 14.62
CA GLY A 561 -2.02 -14.50 15.98
C GLY A 561 -3.34 -15.06 16.53
N LEU A 562 -3.74 -16.28 16.14
CA LEU A 562 -4.83 -16.99 16.82
C LEU A 562 -4.52 -17.17 18.33
N ALA A 563 -3.23 -17.34 18.68
CA ALA A 563 -2.72 -17.46 20.05
C ALA A 563 -2.55 -16.11 20.77
N SER A 564 -2.67 -14.98 20.06
CA SER A 564 -2.59 -13.66 20.69
C SER A 564 -3.70 -13.46 21.71
N ARG A 565 -3.40 -12.80 22.83
CA ARG A 565 -4.37 -12.57 23.92
C ARG A 565 -5.39 -11.48 23.55
N ALA A 566 -6.64 -11.66 23.97
CA ALA A 566 -7.61 -10.57 23.93
C ALA A 566 -7.33 -9.59 25.09
N GLU A 567 -7.18 -8.30 24.79
CA GLU A 567 -6.79 -7.26 25.76
C GLU A 567 -8.00 -6.59 26.44
N PHE A 568 -9.19 -7.19 26.35
CA PHE A 568 -10.43 -6.57 26.84
C PHE A 568 -11.43 -7.59 27.41
N ASN A 569 -11.99 -7.25 28.57
CA ASN A 569 -13.17 -7.92 29.13
C ASN A 569 -14.45 -7.27 28.57
N VAL A 570 -15.50 -8.06 28.37
CA VAL A 570 -16.72 -7.61 27.64
C VAL A 570 -17.75 -6.90 28.55
N ASP A 571 -17.45 -6.78 29.85
CA ASP A 571 -18.34 -6.20 30.86
C ASP A 571 -18.45 -4.67 30.76
N GLY A 572 -19.22 -4.20 29.78
CA GLY A 572 -19.64 -2.80 29.66
C GLY A 572 -19.85 -2.28 28.24
N GLY A 573 -19.31 -2.94 27.22
CA GLY A 573 -19.39 -2.49 25.83
C GLY A 573 -20.77 -2.69 25.17
N PRO A 574 -21.05 -2.02 24.03
CA PRO A 574 -22.22 -2.29 23.20
C PRO A 574 -22.32 -3.75 22.70
N MET A 575 -21.21 -4.48 22.63
CA MET A 575 -21.16 -5.90 22.26
C MET A 575 -21.61 -6.82 23.40
N LYS A 576 -22.84 -6.62 23.90
CA LYS A 576 -23.44 -7.39 25.02
C LYS A 576 -23.79 -8.83 24.60
N VAL A 577 -22.81 -9.73 24.68
CA VAL A 577 -23.02 -11.17 24.45
C VAL A 577 -23.42 -11.86 25.75
N ALA A 578 -24.55 -12.58 25.75
CA ALA A 578 -25.11 -13.26 26.92
C ALA A 578 -24.39 -14.58 27.27
N THR A 579 -23.10 -14.51 27.59
CA THR A 579 -22.25 -15.67 27.93
C THR A 579 -21.34 -15.37 29.12
N SER A 580 -21.16 -16.33 30.01
CA SER A 580 -20.48 -16.18 31.31
C SER A 580 -18.95 -16.08 31.29
N ALA A 581 -18.32 -15.75 30.16
CA ALA A 581 -16.86 -15.60 30.05
C ALA A 581 -16.41 -14.60 28.97
N PRO A 582 -15.40 -13.74 29.26
CA PRO A 582 -14.74 -12.91 28.26
C PRO A 582 -13.91 -13.76 27.28
N PRO A 583 -13.51 -13.22 26.11
CA PRO A 583 -12.57 -13.88 25.22
C PRO A 583 -11.20 -14.03 25.89
N GLN A 584 -10.53 -15.18 25.70
CA GLN A 584 -9.17 -15.39 26.21
C GLN A 584 -8.11 -15.13 25.14
N TYR A 585 -8.44 -15.45 23.90
CA TYR A 585 -7.58 -15.32 22.72
C TYR A 585 -8.26 -14.51 21.62
N SER A 586 -7.48 -14.06 20.65
CA SER A 586 -7.95 -13.29 19.49
C SER A 586 -9.03 -14.04 18.70
N GLY A 587 -8.85 -15.35 18.51
CA GLY A 587 -9.86 -16.23 17.89
C GLY A 587 -11.20 -16.31 18.66
N ASP A 588 -11.21 -16.12 19.98
CA ASP A 588 -12.47 -16.07 20.76
C ASP A 588 -13.31 -14.83 20.47
N ALA A 589 -12.66 -13.72 20.08
CA ALA A 589 -13.35 -12.51 19.65
C ALA A 589 -13.84 -12.66 18.21
N LEU A 590 -12.98 -13.13 17.30
CA LEU A 590 -13.33 -13.27 15.88
C LEU A 590 -14.40 -14.35 15.63
N TYR A 591 -14.36 -15.48 16.35
CA TYR A 591 -15.43 -16.49 16.32
C TYR A 591 -16.82 -15.89 16.62
N ARG A 592 -16.90 -14.93 17.56
CA ARG A 592 -18.15 -14.23 17.89
C ARG A 592 -18.63 -13.38 16.71
N VAL A 593 -17.74 -12.62 16.07
CA VAL A 593 -18.03 -11.77 14.89
C VAL A 593 -18.51 -12.61 13.70
N ILE A 594 -17.76 -13.66 13.32
CA ILE A 594 -18.08 -14.54 12.19
C ILE A 594 -19.47 -15.19 12.38
N ARG A 595 -19.80 -15.59 13.62
CA ARG A 595 -21.09 -16.17 13.98
C ARG A 595 -22.23 -15.14 14.09
N GLU A 596 -21.93 -13.89 14.43
CA GLU A 596 -22.93 -12.81 14.54
C GLU A 596 -23.41 -12.36 13.16
N PHE A 597 -22.50 -12.13 12.21
CA PHE A 597 -22.85 -11.66 10.87
C PHE A 597 -23.22 -12.77 9.89
N GLY A 598 -22.68 -13.98 10.06
CA GLY A 598 -23.06 -15.14 9.25
C GLY A 598 -22.77 -15.01 7.75
N LEU A 599 -21.83 -14.14 7.35
CA LEU A 599 -21.34 -14.06 5.96
C LEU A 599 -20.41 -15.24 5.65
N PRO A 600 -20.25 -15.65 4.37
CA PRO A 600 -19.17 -16.51 3.92
C PRO A 600 -17.80 -15.96 4.35
N THR A 601 -17.07 -16.74 5.14
CA THR A 601 -15.71 -16.41 5.58
C THR A 601 -14.77 -17.58 5.31
N THR A 602 -13.72 -17.34 4.53
CA THR A 602 -12.63 -18.32 4.36
C THR A 602 -11.60 -18.11 5.47
N VAL A 603 -11.52 -19.05 6.40
CA VAL A 603 -10.72 -18.94 7.64
C VAL A 603 -9.51 -19.85 7.57
N SER A 604 -8.31 -19.28 7.69
CA SER A 604 -7.06 -20.04 7.81
C SER A 604 -6.50 -20.04 9.23
N VAL A 605 -5.51 -20.92 9.46
CA VAL A 605 -4.68 -20.99 10.66
C VAL A 605 -3.26 -21.36 10.26
N ILE A 606 -2.27 -20.90 11.01
CA ILE A 606 -0.88 -21.37 10.92
C ILE A 606 -0.79 -22.66 11.74
N GLU A 607 -0.38 -23.80 11.15
CA GLU A 607 -0.32 -25.06 11.91
C GLU A 607 0.65 -24.96 13.09
N GLY A 608 1.81 -24.33 12.91
CA GLY A 608 2.83 -24.17 13.95
C GLY A 608 2.31 -23.49 15.23
N GLU A 609 1.38 -22.53 15.10
CA GLU A 609 0.77 -21.84 16.24
C GLU A 609 -0.17 -22.74 17.07
N ILE A 610 -0.71 -23.81 16.47
CA ILE A 610 -1.71 -24.71 17.08
C ILE A 610 -1.25 -26.17 17.21
N SER A 611 0.00 -26.47 16.89
CA SER A 611 0.61 -27.79 16.98
C SER A 611 1.30 -28.02 18.33
N ASP A 612 1.45 -29.30 18.73
CA ASP A 612 2.21 -29.66 19.94
C ASP A 612 3.74 -29.59 19.70
N ASP A 613 4.16 -29.48 18.43
CA ASP A 613 5.55 -29.24 18.00
C ASP A 613 5.92 -27.75 17.99
N GLY A 614 4.93 -26.87 18.19
CA GLY A 614 5.08 -25.41 18.14
C GLY A 614 5.57 -24.77 19.44
N PRO A 615 5.76 -23.43 19.45
CA PRO A 615 6.25 -22.70 20.63
C PRO A 615 5.24 -22.59 21.79
N TYR A 616 3.97 -22.96 21.58
CA TYR A 616 2.88 -22.79 22.56
C TYR A 616 2.20 -24.12 22.98
N PRO A 617 2.94 -25.17 23.39
CA PRO A 617 2.38 -26.52 23.59
C PRO A 617 1.41 -26.62 24.78
N GLN A 618 1.38 -25.64 25.70
CA GLN A 618 0.43 -25.59 26.81
C GLN A 618 -0.92 -25.00 26.36
N GLU A 619 -0.89 -24.01 25.49
CA GLU A 619 -2.05 -23.36 24.88
C GLU A 619 -2.64 -24.17 23.71
N ALA A 620 -1.80 -24.88 22.95
CA ALA A 620 -2.18 -25.55 21.71
C ALA A 620 -3.44 -26.44 21.80
N PRO A 621 -3.71 -27.21 22.88
CA PRO A 621 -4.99 -27.92 23.04
C PRO A 621 -6.23 -27.02 23.02
N ARG A 622 -6.14 -25.80 23.57
CA ARG A 622 -7.22 -24.80 23.56
C ARG A 622 -7.29 -24.07 22.22
N LEU A 623 -6.15 -23.75 21.59
CA LEU A 623 -6.14 -23.12 20.27
C LEU A 623 -6.74 -24.05 19.20
N ARG A 624 -6.44 -25.35 19.26
CA ARG A 624 -7.12 -26.39 18.46
C ARG A 624 -8.61 -26.50 18.72
N ALA A 625 -9.09 -26.17 19.93
CA ALA A 625 -10.52 -26.12 20.22
C ALA A 625 -11.17 -24.90 19.53
N ILE A 626 -10.56 -23.72 19.60
CA ILE A 626 -11.02 -22.51 18.90
C ILE A 626 -11.07 -22.74 17.38
N ALA A 627 -10.02 -23.31 16.80
CA ALA A 627 -9.98 -23.63 15.36
C ALA A 627 -11.13 -24.57 14.95
N ARG A 628 -11.40 -25.63 15.74
CA ARG A 628 -12.55 -26.53 15.52
C ARG A 628 -13.90 -25.83 15.69
N GLU A 629 -14.05 -24.96 16.68
CA GLU A 629 -15.25 -24.15 16.91
C GLU A 629 -15.54 -23.22 15.72
N MET A 630 -14.51 -22.59 15.16
CA MET A 630 -14.61 -21.75 13.95
C MET A 630 -14.93 -22.58 12.70
N PHE A 631 -14.20 -23.67 12.45
CA PHE A 631 -14.44 -24.53 11.27
C PHE A 631 -15.82 -25.23 11.30
N ALA A 632 -16.40 -25.44 12.48
CA ALA A 632 -17.74 -25.99 12.65
C ALA A 632 -18.88 -25.03 12.25
N LEU A 633 -18.65 -23.72 12.15
CA LEU A 633 -19.67 -22.76 11.71
C LEU A 633 -20.11 -23.05 10.26
N PRO A 634 -21.40 -23.01 9.92
CA PRO A 634 -21.87 -23.32 8.56
C PRO A 634 -21.31 -22.35 7.52
N ASN A 635 -21.13 -21.08 7.90
CA ASN A 635 -20.66 -19.99 7.05
C ASN A 635 -19.13 -19.91 6.88
N VAL A 636 -18.37 -20.91 7.36
CA VAL A 636 -16.90 -20.93 7.29
C VAL A 636 -16.38 -21.93 6.26
N GLU A 637 -15.59 -21.45 5.30
CA GLU A 637 -14.69 -22.27 4.48
C GLU A 637 -13.34 -22.43 5.19
N MET A 638 -12.72 -23.61 5.07
CA MET A 638 -11.42 -23.88 5.68
C MET A 638 -10.28 -23.53 4.72
N ALA A 639 -9.27 -22.85 5.24
CA ALA A 639 -8.02 -22.56 4.56
C ALA A 639 -6.78 -22.98 5.37
N SER A 640 -5.61 -23.03 4.73
CA SER A 640 -4.31 -23.13 5.40
C SER A 640 -3.56 -21.80 5.31
N HIS A 641 -2.83 -21.45 6.37
CA HIS A 641 -1.84 -20.37 6.39
C HIS A 641 -0.42 -20.93 6.62
N THR A 642 -0.13 -22.07 5.98
CA THR A 642 1.16 -22.81 6.02
C THR A 642 1.50 -23.46 7.37
N TYR A 643 2.72 -24.01 7.49
CA TYR A 643 3.20 -24.60 8.73
C TYR A 643 3.89 -23.55 9.63
N THR A 644 4.82 -22.75 9.09
CA THR A 644 5.61 -21.80 9.91
C THR A 644 5.40 -20.32 9.60
N HIS A 645 4.45 -19.97 8.72
CA HIS A 645 4.26 -18.60 8.22
C HIS A 645 5.56 -18.00 7.62
N PRO A 646 6.05 -18.51 6.46
CA PRO A 646 7.18 -17.92 5.76
C PRO A 646 6.92 -16.46 5.37
N LEU A 647 7.86 -15.55 5.68
CA LEU A 647 7.71 -14.11 5.46
C LEU A 647 8.25 -13.68 4.10
N GLN A 648 9.33 -14.30 3.63
CA GLN A 648 10.03 -13.95 2.38
C GLN A 648 10.11 -15.15 1.44
N TRP A 649 9.04 -15.43 0.69
CA TRP A 649 8.92 -16.66 -0.11
C TRP A 649 10.03 -16.87 -1.14
N MET A 650 10.51 -15.79 -1.76
CA MET A 650 11.65 -15.86 -2.69
C MET A 650 12.95 -16.25 -1.97
N ARG A 651 13.19 -15.72 -0.75
CA ARG A 651 14.40 -16.00 0.03
C ARG A 651 14.38 -17.39 0.64
N VAL A 652 13.27 -17.80 1.24
CA VAL A 652 13.16 -19.08 1.97
C VAL A 652 13.31 -20.30 1.03
N THR A 653 12.92 -20.14 -0.24
CA THR A 653 13.10 -21.13 -1.32
C THR A 653 14.48 -21.06 -2.01
N GLY A 654 15.33 -20.08 -1.66
CA GLY A 654 16.62 -19.84 -2.33
C GLY A 654 16.53 -19.27 -3.75
N LEU A 655 15.35 -18.78 -4.17
CA LEU A 655 15.10 -18.25 -5.53
C LEU A 655 15.27 -16.73 -5.64
N GLY A 656 15.39 -16.03 -4.51
CA GLY A 656 15.75 -14.61 -4.41
C GLY A 656 17.06 -14.40 -3.65
N ARG A 657 17.54 -13.14 -3.62
CA ARG A 657 18.77 -12.75 -2.92
C ARG A 657 18.63 -12.81 -1.40
N ALA A 658 19.62 -13.41 -0.74
CA ALA A 658 19.96 -13.07 0.65
C ALA A 658 20.67 -11.69 0.70
N ALA A 659 20.63 -11.01 1.85
CA ALA A 659 21.39 -9.77 2.04
C ALA A 659 22.86 -10.04 2.43
N SER A 660 23.16 -11.24 2.93
CA SER A 660 24.48 -11.75 3.32
C SER A 660 24.50 -13.27 3.35
N ASP A 661 25.69 -13.88 3.27
CA ASP A 661 25.89 -15.33 3.46
C ASP A 661 25.62 -15.80 4.90
N THR A 662 25.34 -14.87 5.82
CA THR A 662 25.03 -15.11 7.24
C THR A 662 23.54 -15.09 7.57
N ASP A 663 22.68 -14.70 6.63
CA ASP A 663 21.23 -14.64 6.85
C ASP A 663 20.61 -16.04 6.91
N THR A 664 19.96 -16.36 8.02
CA THR A 664 19.30 -17.66 8.21
C THR A 664 18.01 -17.78 7.41
N ALA A 665 17.58 -19.02 7.13
CA ALA A 665 16.25 -19.30 6.59
C ALA A 665 15.19 -19.19 7.70
N GLU A 666 14.00 -18.72 7.33
CA GLU A 666 12.88 -18.49 8.23
C GLU A 666 12.26 -19.81 8.75
N GLY A 667 11.59 -19.75 9.89
CA GLY A 667 10.92 -20.91 10.54
C GLY A 667 11.82 -21.89 11.29
N GLY A 668 13.15 -21.69 11.29
CA GLY A 668 14.12 -22.60 11.94
C GLY A 668 14.92 -21.97 13.09
N SER A 669 15.39 -22.84 13.99
CA SER A 669 15.93 -22.49 15.32
C SER A 669 17.35 -21.86 15.33
N ARG A 670 17.57 -20.83 14.52
CA ARG A 670 18.71 -19.91 14.58
C ARG A 670 18.27 -18.47 14.29
N ALA A 671 17.88 -17.78 15.36
CA ALA A 671 17.73 -16.33 15.45
C ALA A 671 16.95 -15.69 14.29
N ASN A 672 15.63 -15.95 14.25
CA ASN A 672 14.71 -15.26 13.37
C ASN A 672 14.45 -13.82 13.87
N TYR A 673 15.38 -12.90 13.60
CA TYR A 673 15.45 -11.56 14.22
C TYR A 673 14.23 -10.64 13.98
N ASN A 674 13.30 -11.02 13.10
CA ASN A 674 12.09 -10.25 12.78
C ASN A 674 10.79 -10.79 13.43
N GLY A 675 10.83 -11.95 14.11
CA GLY A 675 9.78 -12.38 15.06
C GLY A 675 8.40 -12.78 14.53
N LEU A 676 8.11 -12.72 13.22
CA LEU A 676 6.77 -12.98 12.66
C LEU A 676 6.60 -14.35 11.95
N SER A 677 7.66 -15.16 11.81
CA SER A 677 7.53 -16.59 11.43
C SER A 677 7.58 -17.45 12.69
N ILE A 678 6.78 -18.50 12.75
CA ILE A 678 6.78 -19.45 13.87
C ILE A 678 8.10 -20.24 13.86
N ASP A 679 8.92 -20.08 14.90
CA ASP A 679 10.14 -20.90 15.08
C ASP A 679 9.74 -22.31 15.54
N ILE A 680 10.02 -23.31 14.70
CA ILE A 680 9.82 -24.72 15.02
C ILE A 680 11.20 -25.35 15.35
N PRO A 681 11.42 -25.87 16.57
CA PRO A 681 12.72 -26.40 16.99
C PRO A 681 13.31 -27.44 16.03
N GLY A 682 14.45 -27.11 15.42
CA GLY A 682 15.17 -27.98 14.48
C GLY A 682 14.59 -28.09 13.07
N TYR A 683 13.50 -27.39 12.75
CA TYR A 683 12.94 -27.34 11.40
C TYR A 683 13.85 -26.62 10.41
N ARG A 684 13.65 -26.92 9.13
CA ARG A 684 14.19 -26.22 7.97
C ARG A 684 13.10 -26.22 6.91
N TYR A 685 12.90 -25.09 6.24
CA TYR A 685 11.89 -24.94 5.19
C TYR A 685 11.86 -26.12 4.22
N ASP A 686 10.66 -26.69 4.06
CA ASP A 686 10.33 -27.73 3.10
C ASP A 686 8.96 -27.41 2.49
N THR A 687 8.88 -27.32 1.16
CA THR A 687 7.66 -26.86 0.48
C THR A 687 6.49 -27.82 0.69
N ASP A 688 6.73 -29.14 0.69
CA ASP A 688 5.67 -30.13 0.90
C ASP A 688 5.18 -30.12 2.35
N ARG A 689 6.05 -29.76 3.31
CA ARG A 689 5.69 -29.57 4.73
C ARG A 689 4.86 -28.31 4.96
N GLU A 690 5.24 -27.17 4.36
CA GLU A 690 4.48 -25.92 4.44
C GLU A 690 3.09 -26.07 3.81
N ILE A 691 3.01 -26.72 2.65
CA ILE A 691 1.80 -26.76 1.82
C ILE A 691 0.96 -28.01 2.16
N GLU A 692 1.31 -29.18 1.63
CA GLU A 692 0.46 -30.38 1.78
C GLU A 692 0.49 -30.94 3.23
N GLY A 693 1.59 -30.72 3.96
CA GLY A 693 1.72 -31.04 5.39
C GLY A 693 0.70 -30.29 6.24
N SER A 694 0.65 -28.96 6.14
CA SER A 694 -0.31 -28.13 6.88
C SER A 694 -1.75 -28.40 6.49
N ILE A 695 -2.03 -28.58 5.19
CA ILE A 695 -3.36 -28.99 4.68
C ILE A 695 -3.82 -30.30 5.35
N ARG A 696 -2.98 -31.34 5.35
CA ARG A 696 -3.28 -32.63 6.00
C ARG A 696 -3.40 -32.53 7.52
N TYR A 697 -2.73 -31.58 8.17
CA TYR A 697 -2.91 -31.32 9.59
C TYR A 697 -4.28 -30.69 9.86
N ILE A 698 -4.61 -29.62 9.14
CA ILE A 698 -5.83 -28.82 9.33
C ILE A 698 -7.09 -29.63 8.95
N ASP A 699 -7.00 -30.51 7.95
CA ASP A 699 -8.08 -31.46 7.62
C ASP A 699 -8.44 -32.42 8.78
N ARG A 700 -7.50 -32.71 9.70
CA ARG A 700 -7.78 -33.48 10.93
C ARG A 700 -8.45 -32.66 12.04
N LEU A 701 -8.65 -31.36 11.81
CA LEU A 701 -9.47 -30.47 12.62
C LEU A 701 -10.84 -30.20 11.99
N ALA A 702 -11.10 -30.66 10.76
CA ALA A 702 -12.34 -30.41 10.04
C ALA A 702 -13.55 -31.12 10.69
N PRO A 703 -14.75 -30.49 10.69
CA PRO A 703 -15.99 -31.22 10.87
C PRO A 703 -16.26 -32.12 9.66
N ALA A 704 -17.06 -33.18 9.85
CA ALA A 704 -17.38 -34.13 8.80
C ALA A 704 -17.96 -33.43 7.54
N GLY A 705 -17.39 -33.73 6.37
CA GLY A 705 -17.78 -33.15 5.09
C GLY A 705 -17.04 -31.86 4.70
N LYS A 706 -16.28 -31.23 5.60
CA LYS A 706 -15.36 -30.14 5.26
C LYS A 706 -13.92 -30.65 5.08
N ARG A 707 -13.13 -29.83 4.39
CA ARG A 707 -11.68 -29.90 4.21
C ARG A 707 -11.17 -28.53 3.77
N VAL A 708 -9.86 -28.30 3.84
CA VAL A 708 -9.19 -27.13 3.29
C VAL A 708 -9.49 -26.99 1.79
N LYS A 709 -9.80 -25.77 1.36
CA LYS A 709 -10.15 -25.38 -0.02
C LYS A 709 -9.21 -24.36 -0.62
N VAL A 710 -8.60 -23.51 0.21
CA VAL A 710 -7.70 -22.43 -0.20
C VAL A 710 -6.44 -22.48 0.66
N LEU A 711 -5.29 -22.19 0.09
CA LEU A 711 -4.11 -21.77 0.84
C LEU A 711 -3.96 -20.25 0.67
N LEU A 712 -4.00 -19.55 1.80
CA LEU A 712 -3.82 -18.10 1.86
C LEU A 712 -2.32 -17.85 2.06
N TRP A 713 -1.68 -17.10 1.17
CA TRP A 713 -0.23 -16.90 1.21
C TRP A 713 0.19 -16.01 2.37
N SER A 714 1.23 -16.44 3.08
CA SER A 714 1.86 -15.74 4.19
C SER A 714 2.76 -14.58 3.75
N GLY A 715 2.97 -13.63 4.66
CA GLY A 715 4.03 -12.62 4.57
C GLY A 715 4.01 -11.80 3.28
N ASP A 716 5.16 -11.69 2.61
CA ASP A 716 5.33 -10.87 1.41
C ASP A 716 4.47 -11.31 0.20
N CYS A 717 3.85 -12.50 0.27
CA CYS A 717 3.06 -13.10 -0.79
C CYS A 717 3.80 -13.19 -2.15
N GLN A 718 5.13 -13.08 -2.19
CA GLN A 718 5.93 -13.01 -3.43
C GLN A 718 6.22 -14.39 -4.05
N VAL A 719 5.25 -15.29 -3.93
CA VAL A 719 5.43 -16.75 -3.98
C VAL A 719 5.97 -17.26 -5.32
N PRO A 720 7.10 -17.99 -5.37
CA PRO A 720 7.67 -18.49 -6.60
C PRO A 720 6.86 -19.66 -7.19
N ALA A 721 6.98 -19.87 -8.51
CA ALA A 721 6.18 -20.86 -9.25
C ALA A 721 6.14 -22.28 -8.63
N PRO A 722 7.25 -22.88 -8.15
CA PRO A 722 7.22 -24.24 -7.59
C PRO A 722 6.38 -24.39 -6.32
N VAL A 723 6.16 -23.30 -5.57
CA VAL A 723 5.33 -23.30 -4.36
C VAL A 723 3.85 -23.16 -4.72
N ILE A 724 3.52 -22.37 -5.75
CA ILE A 724 2.15 -22.29 -6.30
C ILE A 724 1.78 -23.65 -6.93
N GLU A 725 2.73 -24.29 -7.62
CA GLU A 725 2.61 -25.65 -8.14
C GLU A 725 2.37 -26.69 -7.03
N ALA A 726 2.98 -26.56 -5.85
CA ALA A 726 2.71 -27.43 -4.71
C ALA A 726 1.26 -27.27 -4.19
N ALA A 727 0.71 -26.05 -4.19
CA ALA A 727 -0.69 -25.81 -3.79
C ALA A 727 -1.68 -26.38 -4.81
N ASP A 728 -1.39 -26.23 -6.11
CA ASP A 728 -2.16 -26.83 -7.21
C ASP A 728 -2.16 -28.37 -7.12
N LYS A 729 -0.99 -28.99 -6.89
CA LYS A 729 -0.84 -30.44 -6.64
C LYS A 729 -1.58 -30.93 -5.40
N ALA A 730 -1.68 -30.12 -4.35
CA ALA A 730 -2.48 -30.43 -3.16
C ALA A 730 -4.00 -30.33 -3.40
N GLY A 731 -4.43 -29.85 -4.58
CA GLY A 731 -5.84 -29.75 -4.97
C GLY A 731 -6.59 -28.62 -4.26
N VAL A 732 -5.89 -27.52 -3.92
CA VAL A 732 -6.47 -26.33 -3.30
C VAL A 732 -6.26 -25.10 -4.18
N TYR A 733 -7.16 -24.12 -4.07
CA TYR A 733 -6.92 -22.80 -4.66
C TYR A 733 -5.87 -22.04 -3.83
N ASN A 734 -5.34 -20.96 -4.38
CA ASN A 734 -4.42 -20.08 -3.66
C ASN A 734 -4.83 -18.62 -3.80
N MET A 735 -4.58 -17.80 -2.78
CA MET A 735 -4.89 -16.35 -2.78
C MET A 735 -3.89 -15.56 -1.92
N ASN A 736 -3.92 -14.23 -2.03
CA ASN A 736 -3.18 -13.18 -1.30
C ASN A 736 -2.04 -12.53 -2.09
N GLY A 737 -1.62 -11.37 -1.62
CA GLY A 737 -0.74 -10.41 -2.31
C GLY A 737 -1.49 -9.47 -3.26
N GLY A 738 -0.79 -8.44 -3.75
CA GLY A 738 -1.24 -7.53 -4.80
C GLY A 738 -1.34 -6.06 -4.39
N ASP A 739 -1.59 -5.77 -3.11
CA ASP A 739 -1.54 -4.43 -2.52
C ASP A 739 -2.55 -3.40 -3.07
N THR A 740 -3.83 -3.78 -3.20
CA THR A 740 -4.90 -2.82 -3.54
C THR A 740 -5.21 -1.91 -2.35
N LEU A 741 -4.61 -0.71 -2.36
CA LEU A 741 -4.66 0.29 -1.28
C LEU A 741 -5.04 1.70 -1.77
N ILE A 742 -5.85 1.80 -2.84
CA ILE A 742 -6.45 3.08 -3.24
C ILE A 742 -7.32 3.64 -2.10
N THR A 743 -7.06 4.88 -1.70
CA THR A 743 -7.76 5.55 -0.58
C THR A 743 -7.89 7.04 -0.86
N LYS A 744 -8.65 7.80 -0.05
CA LYS A 744 -8.80 9.25 -0.22
C LYS A 744 -7.50 10.03 0.05
N ARG A 745 -6.53 9.41 0.72
CA ARG A 745 -5.13 9.91 0.83
C ARG A 745 -4.29 9.56 -0.41
N TYR A 746 -4.41 8.34 -0.91
CA TYR A 746 -3.73 7.86 -2.13
C TYR A 746 -4.74 7.58 -3.28
N PRO A 747 -5.38 8.62 -3.88
CA PRO A 747 -6.38 8.43 -4.94
C PRO A 747 -5.70 8.19 -6.29
N SER A 748 -5.23 6.97 -6.53
CA SER A 748 -4.59 6.57 -7.80
C SER A 748 -4.98 5.17 -8.23
N TRP A 749 -5.20 4.97 -9.53
CA TRP A 749 -5.33 3.66 -10.16
C TRP A 749 -4.01 2.88 -10.18
N ALA A 750 -2.86 3.52 -9.92
CA ALA A 750 -1.58 2.84 -9.67
C ALA A 750 -1.53 2.16 -8.27
N ALA A 751 -2.56 2.34 -7.44
CA ALA A 751 -2.78 1.67 -6.16
C ALA A 751 -3.80 0.51 -6.24
N ILE A 752 -4.10 0.00 -7.44
CA ILE A 752 -5.07 -1.08 -7.67
C ILE A 752 -4.37 -2.28 -8.33
N ALA A 753 -4.28 -3.39 -7.60
CA ALA A 753 -3.65 -4.62 -8.06
C ALA A 753 -4.41 -5.25 -9.25
N PRO A 754 -3.75 -6.06 -10.11
CA PRO A 754 -4.44 -6.93 -11.06
C PRO A 754 -5.27 -8.03 -10.35
N LEU A 755 -5.89 -8.91 -11.13
CA LEU A 755 -6.57 -10.11 -10.59
C LEU A 755 -5.60 -11.15 -10.00
N GLY A 756 -4.32 -11.06 -10.36
CA GLY A 756 -3.29 -12.04 -10.03
C GLY A 756 -2.12 -11.99 -11.00
N VAL A 757 -1.27 -13.01 -10.98
CA VAL A 757 -0.08 -13.12 -11.84
C VAL A 757 0.19 -14.57 -12.25
N ASN A 758 0.49 -14.79 -13.54
CA ASN A 758 0.94 -16.07 -14.08
C ASN A 758 2.46 -16.21 -13.93
N LYS A 759 2.92 -17.31 -13.33
CA LYS A 759 4.32 -17.67 -13.13
C LYS A 759 4.55 -19.09 -13.64
N ASN A 760 5.21 -19.23 -14.79
CA ASN A 760 5.52 -20.51 -15.44
C ASN A 760 4.30 -21.42 -15.69
N GLY A 761 3.10 -20.85 -15.87
CA GLY A 761 1.84 -21.58 -16.06
C GLY A 761 0.95 -21.66 -14.82
N PHE A 762 1.52 -21.48 -13.62
CA PHE A 762 0.77 -21.45 -12.36
C PHE A 762 0.29 -20.04 -12.05
N PHE A 763 -0.97 -19.88 -11.68
CA PHE A 763 -1.58 -18.58 -11.44
C PHE A 763 -1.73 -18.31 -9.94
N GLN A 764 -1.09 -17.25 -9.45
CA GLN A 764 -1.37 -16.70 -8.13
C GLN A 764 -2.56 -15.75 -8.24
N VAL A 765 -3.66 -16.03 -7.53
CA VAL A 765 -4.78 -15.08 -7.41
C VAL A 765 -4.43 -14.03 -6.35
N PHE A 766 -4.69 -12.76 -6.64
CA PHE A 766 -4.47 -11.67 -5.67
C PHE A 766 -5.75 -11.37 -4.88
N ALA A 767 -5.55 -10.95 -3.62
CA ALA A 767 -6.63 -10.44 -2.80
C ALA A 767 -7.22 -9.17 -3.46
N PRO A 768 -8.56 -9.06 -3.59
CA PRO A 768 -9.18 -7.89 -4.19
C PRO A 768 -8.87 -6.56 -3.49
N ASN A 769 -8.77 -6.57 -2.16
CA ASN A 769 -8.49 -5.41 -1.30
C ASN A 769 -7.44 -5.82 -0.25
N GLN A 770 -6.71 -4.87 0.33
CA GLN A 770 -5.66 -5.16 1.31
C GLN A 770 -6.19 -5.24 2.76
N ASN A 771 -5.50 -6.01 3.60
CA ASN A 771 -5.78 -6.27 5.02
C ASN A 771 -5.67 -5.04 5.94
N GLU A 772 -5.80 -5.22 7.26
CA GLU A 772 -5.82 -4.12 8.24
C GLU A 772 -4.46 -3.45 8.49
N GLU A 773 -3.33 -4.06 8.14
CA GLU A 773 -2.01 -3.55 8.52
C GLU A 773 -1.71 -2.14 7.96
N PRO A 774 -1.91 -1.83 6.66
CA PRO A 774 -1.57 -0.51 6.14
C PRO A 774 -2.52 0.59 6.64
N TYR A 775 -3.72 0.22 7.10
CA TYR A 775 -4.66 1.15 7.73
C TYR A 775 -4.38 1.37 9.22
N THR A 776 -3.64 0.46 9.86
CA THR A 776 -3.31 0.46 11.30
C THR A 776 -1.81 0.65 11.59
N ALA A 777 -1.04 1.10 10.58
CA ALA A 777 0.41 1.31 10.64
C ALA A 777 1.20 0.08 11.13
N LEU A 778 1.00 -1.07 10.47
CA LEU A 778 1.60 -2.37 10.84
C LEU A 778 1.28 -2.72 12.31
N TRP A 779 -0.02 -2.67 12.63
CA TRP A 779 -0.58 -2.94 13.96
C TRP A 779 -0.06 -2.05 15.12
N GLN A 780 0.56 -0.91 14.84
CA GLN A 780 0.99 0.06 15.87
C GLN A 780 -0.16 1.00 16.28
N GLY A 781 -1.17 1.16 15.42
CA GLY A 781 -2.37 1.94 15.62
C GLY A 781 -2.50 3.14 14.66
N PRO A 782 -3.69 3.79 14.62
CA PRO A 782 -4.86 3.52 15.43
C PRO A 782 -5.59 2.23 15.03
N TYR A 783 -5.91 1.37 16.00
CA TYR A 783 -6.52 0.05 15.77
C TYR A 783 -7.94 0.08 15.18
N TYR A 784 -8.59 1.25 15.13
CA TYR A 784 -9.85 1.45 14.40
C TYR A 784 -9.65 1.85 12.94
N GLY A 785 -8.40 2.03 12.48
CA GLY A 785 -8.07 2.56 11.16
C GLY A 785 -8.63 1.76 9.98
N TYR A 786 -8.90 0.47 10.18
CA TYR A 786 -9.53 -0.40 9.17
C TYR A 786 -10.94 0.04 8.76
N GLU A 787 -11.65 0.89 9.53
CA GLU A 787 -12.90 1.53 9.06
C GLU A 787 -12.69 2.27 7.71
N ARG A 788 -11.46 2.69 7.40
CA ARG A 788 -11.07 3.31 6.12
C ARG A 788 -11.02 2.37 4.92
N VAL A 789 -11.12 1.05 5.08
CA VAL A 789 -11.26 0.10 3.94
C VAL A 789 -12.51 0.40 3.10
N LEU A 790 -13.52 1.03 3.72
CA LEU A 790 -14.72 1.54 3.04
C LEU A 790 -14.39 2.60 1.98
N GLU A 791 -13.32 3.39 2.14
CA GLU A 791 -12.81 4.29 1.08
C GLU A 791 -12.36 3.49 -0.14
N THR A 792 -11.64 2.40 0.08
CA THR A 792 -11.12 1.53 -0.97
C THR A 792 -12.25 0.80 -1.71
N PHE A 793 -13.30 0.38 -1.00
CA PHE A 793 -14.48 -0.21 -1.65
C PHE A 793 -15.24 0.79 -2.52
N GLU A 794 -15.44 2.03 -2.06
CA GLU A 794 -16.05 3.14 -2.82
C GLU A 794 -15.23 3.48 -4.07
N MET A 795 -13.91 3.62 -3.93
CA MET A 795 -13.01 4.04 -5.00
C MET A 795 -12.62 2.92 -5.98
N THR A 796 -12.97 1.67 -5.65
CA THR A 796 -12.94 0.53 -6.59
C THR A 796 -14.32 0.19 -7.18
N GLU A 797 -15.36 0.95 -6.81
CA GLU A 797 -16.69 0.94 -7.46
C GLU A 797 -16.82 2.04 -8.51
N HIS A 798 -16.31 3.24 -8.20
CA HIS A 798 -16.59 4.46 -8.97
C HIS A 798 -15.30 5.16 -9.42
N PRO A 799 -15.26 5.72 -10.65
CA PRO A 799 -16.35 5.79 -11.64
C PRO A 799 -16.60 4.45 -12.39
N ILE A 800 -15.69 3.49 -12.28
CA ILE A 800 -15.79 2.16 -12.89
C ILE A 800 -15.42 1.09 -11.85
N ARG A 801 -16.08 -0.07 -11.90
CA ARG A 801 -15.79 -1.18 -10.99
C ARG A 801 -14.49 -1.86 -11.40
N PHE A 802 -13.53 -1.95 -10.48
CA PHE A 802 -12.25 -2.64 -10.68
C PHE A 802 -12.15 -3.96 -9.89
N LYS A 803 -12.84 -4.06 -8.76
CA LYS A 803 -12.70 -5.17 -7.80
C LYS A 803 -14.08 -5.60 -7.27
N PRO A 804 -14.24 -6.84 -6.79
CA PRO A 804 -15.29 -7.17 -5.80
C PRO A 804 -15.02 -6.43 -4.47
N VAL A 805 -15.83 -6.67 -3.44
CA VAL A 805 -15.52 -6.24 -2.06
C VAL A 805 -14.86 -7.41 -1.34
N ASP A 806 -13.75 -7.17 -0.66
CA ASP A 806 -13.06 -8.17 0.15
C ASP A 806 -12.74 -7.64 1.55
N VAL A 807 -13.28 -8.30 2.57
CA VAL A 807 -13.01 -8.03 3.98
C VAL A 807 -11.87 -8.95 4.42
N TYR A 808 -10.66 -8.60 4.02
CA TYR A 808 -9.40 -9.23 4.38
C TYR A 808 -8.89 -8.68 5.72
N TYR A 809 -8.55 -9.55 6.68
CA TYR A 809 -7.90 -9.21 7.95
C TYR A 809 -7.17 -10.44 8.52
N HIS A 810 -6.43 -10.28 9.62
CA HIS A 810 -5.70 -11.37 10.28
C HIS A 810 -6.37 -11.85 11.58
N MET A 811 -5.97 -13.01 12.08
CA MET A 811 -6.44 -13.50 13.39
C MET A 811 -6.14 -12.51 14.53
N PHE A 812 -5.04 -11.75 14.49
CA PHE A 812 -4.68 -10.76 15.53
C PHE A 812 -5.65 -9.59 15.64
N SER A 813 -6.52 -9.37 14.64
CA SER A 813 -7.54 -8.30 14.68
C SER A 813 -8.49 -8.43 15.89
N GLY A 814 -8.67 -9.66 16.41
CA GLY A 814 -9.42 -9.95 17.62
C GLY A 814 -8.78 -9.49 18.95
N THR A 815 -7.52 -9.06 18.97
CA THR A 815 -6.80 -8.71 20.21
C THR A 815 -7.30 -7.41 20.84
N LYS A 816 -7.66 -6.41 20.03
CA LYS A 816 -8.03 -5.06 20.47
C LYS A 816 -9.52 -4.80 20.29
N TYR A 817 -10.20 -4.33 21.34
CA TYR A 817 -11.62 -3.95 21.28
C TYR A 817 -11.95 -2.96 20.15
N ALA A 818 -11.06 -1.98 19.92
CA ALA A 818 -11.25 -0.96 18.88
C ALA A 818 -11.26 -1.56 17.46
N SER A 819 -10.46 -2.61 17.21
CA SER A 819 -10.47 -3.30 15.92
C SER A 819 -11.70 -4.20 15.77
N VAL A 820 -12.06 -4.98 16.81
CA VAL A 820 -13.27 -5.81 16.79
C VAL A 820 -14.54 -4.96 16.55
N LYS A 821 -14.60 -3.75 17.12
CA LYS A 821 -15.64 -2.76 16.81
C LYS A 821 -15.57 -2.29 15.35
N ALA A 822 -14.40 -1.82 14.88
CA ALA A 822 -14.20 -1.35 13.51
C ALA A 822 -14.61 -2.40 12.47
N LEU A 823 -14.16 -3.65 12.66
CA LEU A 823 -14.50 -4.81 11.84
C LEU A 823 -16.01 -5.06 11.85
N SER A 824 -16.65 -5.08 13.03
CA SER A 824 -18.10 -5.25 13.16
C SER A 824 -18.90 -4.14 12.47
N ASP A 825 -18.38 -2.93 12.44
CA ASP A 825 -19.02 -1.79 11.77
C ASP A 825 -18.83 -1.82 10.25
N VAL A 826 -17.69 -2.30 9.75
CA VAL A 826 -17.49 -2.66 8.32
C VAL A 826 -18.46 -3.77 7.90
N TYR A 827 -18.50 -4.88 8.64
CA TYR A 827 -19.41 -6.00 8.39
C TYR A 827 -20.88 -5.55 8.36
N ARG A 828 -21.32 -4.70 9.30
CA ARG A 828 -22.69 -4.15 9.34
C ARG A 828 -22.97 -3.20 8.18
N THR A 829 -21.98 -2.42 7.75
CA THR A 829 -22.09 -1.49 6.61
C THR A 829 -22.23 -2.24 5.28
N LEU A 830 -21.53 -3.37 5.12
CA LEU A 830 -21.59 -4.20 3.92
C LEU A 830 -22.85 -5.08 3.89
N SER A 831 -23.30 -5.59 5.03
CA SER A 831 -24.54 -6.38 5.16
C SER A 831 -25.81 -5.60 4.78
N ALA A 832 -25.74 -4.27 4.73
CA ALA A 832 -26.83 -3.39 4.28
C ALA A 832 -26.82 -3.12 2.75
N GLN A 833 -25.84 -3.61 2.01
CA GLN A 833 -25.66 -3.33 0.58
C GLN A 833 -26.16 -4.47 -0.32
N PRO A 834 -26.57 -4.20 -1.58
CA PRO A 834 -27.02 -5.21 -2.53
C PRO A 834 -25.82 -5.97 -3.15
N LEU A 835 -25.06 -6.67 -2.31
CA LEU A 835 -23.91 -7.49 -2.68
C LEU A 835 -24.33 -8.96 -2.87
N MET A 836 -23.45 -9.75 -3.48
CA MET A 836 -23.55 -11.21 -3.57
C MET A 836 -22.38 -11.84 -2.79
N PRO A 837 -22.62 -12.37 -1.57
CA PRO A 837 -21.57 -12.99 -0.78
C PRO A 837 -21.08 -14.31 -1.40
N VAL A 838 -19.77 -14.54 -1.40
CA VAL A 838 -19.07 -15.72 -1.93
C VAL A 838 -17.86 -16.07 -1.07
N TYR A 839 -17.39 -17.31 -1.13
CA TYR A 839 -16.14 -17.75 -0.52
C TYR A 839 -14.91 -17.36 -1.37
N ALA A 840 -13.73 -17.31 -0.75
CA ALA A 840 -12.49 -17.03 -1.46
C ALA A 840 -12.20 -18.08 -2.56
N SER A 841 -12.54 -19.36 -2.35
CA SER A 841 -12.41 -20.38 -3.40
C SER A 841 -13.32 -20.12 -4.61
N GLU A 842 -14.52 -19.57 -4.40
CA GLU A 842 -15.48 -19.25 -5.47
C GLU A 842 -15.04 -18.01 -6.27
N TYR A 843 -14.43 -17.02 -5.62
CA TYR A 843 -13.74 -15.92 -6.31
C TYR A 843 -12.51 -16.40 -7.07
N ALA A 844 -11.65 -17.24 -6.47
CA ALA A 844 -10.49 -17.81 -7.13
C ALA A 844 -10.87 -18.61 -8.38
N GLN A 845 -11.95 -19.40 -8.33
CA GLN A 845 -12.52 -20.08 -9.50
C GLN A 845 -12.90 -19.09 -10.62
N LYS A 846 -13.56 -17.97 -10.29
CA LYS A 846 -13.96 -16.93 -11.26
C LYS A 846 -12.74 -16.25 -11.90
N VAL A 847 -11.68 -16.00 -11.13
CA VAL A 847 -10.41 -15.47 -11.66
C VAL A 847 -9.71 -16.49 -12.57
N LEU A 848 -9.65 -17.76 -12.18
CA LEU A 848 -9.07 -18.82 -13.01
C LEU A 848 -9.88 -19.08 -14.29
N ASP A 849 -11.20 -18.91 -14.24
CA ASP A 849 -12.07 -18.99 -15.42
C ASP A 849 -11.93 -17.76 -16.33
N PHE A 850 -11.73 -16.55 -15.79
CA PHE A 850 -11.34 -15.36 -16.58
C PHE A 850 -10.08 -15.61 -17.43
N GLN A 851 -9.08 -16.30 -16.88
CA GLN A 851 -7.84 -16.65 -17.61
C GLN A 851 -8.09 -17.64 -18.76
N ARG A 852 -9.16 -18.44 -18.72
CA ARG A 852 -9.46 -19.49 -19.71
C ARG A 852 -10.59 -19.14 -20.68
N MET A 853 -11.53 -18.30 -20.27
CA MET A 853 -12.74 -18.00 -21.03
C MET A 853 -12.41 -17.52 -22.45
N GLU A 854 -13.09 -18.09 -23.44
CA GLU A 854 -13.01 -17.72 -24.85
C GLU A 854 -14.14 -16.73 -25.20
N VAL A 855 -13.84 -15.77 -26.08
CA VAL A 855 -14.81 -14.85 -26.66
C VAL A 855 -14.60 -14.83 -28.17
N SER A 856 -15.65 -15.14 -28.93
CA SER A 856 -15.60 -15.32 -30.39
C SER A 856 -16.83 -14.70 -31.07
N ARG A 857 -16.75 -14.45 -32.38
CA ARG A 857 -17.88 -13.95 -33.19
C ARG A 857 -18.48 -15.05 -34.06
N ASP A 858 -19.79 -14.95 -34.26
CA ASP A 858 -20.63 -15.85 -35.04
C ASP A 858 -21.66 -14.99 -35.80
N GLY A 859 -21.18 -14.33 -36.86
CA GLY A 859 -21.91 -13.25 -37.54
C GLY A 859 -22.12 -12.06 -36.62
N GLU A 860 -23.38 -11.65 -36.44
CA GLU A 860 -23.77 -10.58 -35.49
C GLU A 860 -23.74 -11.00 -34.02
N PHE A 861 -23.52 -12.29 -33.72
CA PHE A 861 -23.57 -12.81 -32.36
C PHE A 861 -22.18 -12.93 -31.76
N TRP A 862 -22.05 -12.56 -30.49
CA TRP A 862 -20.96 -13.01 -29.65
C TRP A 862 -21.26 -14.41 -29.13
N ARG A 863 -20.20 -15.23 -29.01
CA ARG A 863 -20.20 -16.49 -28.27
C ARG A 863 -19.18 -16.40 -27.14
N ILE A 864 -19.61 -16.78 -25.94
CA ILE A 864 -18.80 -16.89 -24.73
C ILE A 864 -18.71 -18.38 -24.38
N HIS A 865 -17.51 -18.88 -24.10
CA HIS A 865 -17.28 -20.25 -23.65
C HIS A 865 -16.27 -20.28 -22.49
N GLY A 866 -16.54 -21.04 -21.43
CA GLY A 866 -15.64 -21.18 -20.28
C GLY A 866 -16.01 -22.38 -19.41
N SER A 867 -15.38 -22.51 -18.24
CA SER A 867 -15.72 -23.59 -17.30
C SER A 867 -17.03 -23.36 -16.53
N GLY A 868 -17.65 -22.19 -16.66
CA GLY A 868 -18.98 -21.87 -16.11
C GLY A 868 -18.96 -21.43 -14.64
N ALA A 869 -17.77 -21.15 -14.10
CA ALA A 869 -17.58 -20.57 -12.78
C ALA A 869 -17.69 -19.04 -12.83
N LEU A 870 -17.16 -18.42 -13.89
CA LEU A 870 -17.35 -17.00 -14.20
C LEU A 870 -18.62 -16.82 -15.04
N ARG A 871 -19.67 -16.25 -14.43
CA ARG A 871 -20.99 -16.11 -15.05
C ARG A 871 -21.36 -14.68 -15.44
N THR A 872 -20.37 -13.83 -15.73
CA THR A 872 -20.59 -12.44 -16.12
C THR A 872 -19.64 -11.98 -17.23
N VAL A 873 -20.20 -11.30 -18.23
CA VAL A 873 -19.46 -10.41 -19.15
C VAL A 873 -20.05 -9.01 -19.10
N ARG A 874 -19.21 -7.99 -19.22
CA ARG A 874 -19.57 -6.57 -19.21
C ARG A 874 -19.53 -6.00 -20.62
N LEU A 875 -20.64 -5.37 -21.01
CA LEU A 875 -20.80 -4.61 -22.25
C LEU A 875 -20.54 -3.12 -22.01
N PRO A 876 -20.24 -2.32 -23.05
CA PRO A 876 -20.17 -0.87 -22.96
C PRO A 876 -21.48 -0.23 -22.45
N GLU A 877 -21.36 0.96 -21.88
CA GLU A 877 -22.52 1.76 -21.45
C GLU A 877 -23.46 2.06 -22.62
N GLY A 878 -24.77 2.09 -22.36
CA GLY A 878 -25.81 2.28 -23.38
C GLY A 878 -26.13 1.04 -24.23
N ARG A 879 -25.36 -0.05 -24.13
CA ARG A 879 -25.62 -1.32 -24.84
C ARG A 879 -26.34 -2.34 -23.95
N ALA A 880 -26.99 -3.33 -24.56
CA ALA A 880 -27.66 -4.43 -23.88
C ALA A 880 -27.57 -5.73 -24.72
N PRO A 881 -27.69 -6.93 -24.10
CA PRO A 881 -27.87 -8.17 -24.83
C PRO A 881 -29.29 -8.26 -25.41
N ASP A 882 -29.42 -8.75 -26.64
CA ASP A 882 -30.70 -9.04 -27.28
C ASP A 882 -31.35 -10.31 -26.68
N LEU A 883 -32.08 -10.13 -25.57
CA LEU A 883 -32.74 -11.23 -24.85
C LEU A 883 -33.79 -12.00 -25.68
N ALA A 884 -34.22 -11.48 -26.83
CA ALA A 884 -35.14 -12.20 -27.72
C ALA A 884 -34.43 -13.26 -28.59
N SER A 885 -33.12 -13.11 -28.82
CA SER A 885 -32.30 -14.05 -29.60
C SER A 885 -31.17 -14.73 -28.79
N ALA A 886 -30.98 -14.33 -27.54
CA ALA A 886 -29.95 -14.85 -26.65
C ALA A 886 -30.19 -16.29 -26.19
N LYS A 887 -29.09 -17.03 -26.01
CA LYS A 887 -29.01 -18.32 -25.31
C LYS A 887 -27.95 -18.23 -24.21
N GLY A 888 -28.18 -18.89 -23.08
CA GLY A 888 -27.26 -18.88 -21.94
C GLY A 888 -27.25 -17.57 -21.14
N VAL A 889 -28.30 -16.74 -21.23
CA VAL A 889 -28.39 -15.41 -20.60
C VAL A 889 -29.68 -15.25 -19.79
N ALA A 890 -29.56 -15.04 -18.49
CA ALA A 890 -30.70 -14.83 -17.58
C ALA A 890 -31.27 -13.40 -17.64
N GLY A 891 -30.39 -12.41 -17.80
CA GLY A 891 -30.71 -10.99 -17.83
C GLY A 891 -29.45 -10.12 -17.82
N TYR A 892 -29.59 -8.87 -17.40
CA TYR A 892 -28.49 -7.91 -17.31
C TYR A 892 -28.79 -6.78 -16.32
N LEU A 893 -27.76 -6.06 -15.87
CA LEU A 893 -27.89 -4.85 -15.06
C LEU A 893 -26.85 -3.79 -15.47
N ALA A 894 -27.29 -2.53 -15.56
CA ALA A 894 -26.38 -1.40 -15.71
C ALA A 894 -25.71 -1.07 -14.38
N GLY A 895 -24.40 -0.81 -14.40
CA GLY A 895 -23.60 -0.42 -13.24
C GLY A 895 -22.39 0.42 -13.66
N PRO A 896 -21.43 0.66 -12.75
CA PRO A 896 -20.28 1.51 -13.06
C PRO A 896 -19.43 0.95 -14.20
N GLY A 897 -19.22 1.73 -15.25
CA GLY A 897 -18.39 1.37 -16.40
C GLY A 897 -19.01 0.38 -17.38
N GLY A 898 -20.31 0.05 -17.30
CA GLY A 898 -20.95 -0.80 -18.31
C GLY A 898 -22.23 -1.51 -17.89
N VAL A 899 -22.64 -2.46 -18.73
CA VAL A 899 -23.80 -3.32 -18.51
C VAL A 899 -23.35 -4.77 -18.31
N TYR A 900 -23.55 -5.28 -17.11
CA TYR A 900 -23.18 -6.63 -16.69
C TYR A 900 -24.25 -7.62 -17.17
N VAL A 901 -23.87 -8.63 -17.94
CA VAL A 901 -24.75 -9.63 -18.55
C VAL A 901 -24.61 -10.95 -17.81
N HIS A 902 -25.73 -11.48 -17.34
CA HIS A 902 -25.78 -12.62 -16.41
C HIS A 902 -25.87 -13.92 -17.20
N LEU A 903 -24.81 -14.73 -17.15
CA LEU A 903 -24.69 -15.99 -17.88
C LEU A 903 -25.24 -17.16 -17.04
N THR A 904 -25.77 -18.19 -17.69
CA THR A 904 -26.42 -19.33 -17.00
C THR A 904 -25.58 -20.60 -16.96
N GLY A 905 -24.27 -20.51 -17.20
CA GLY A 905 -23.36 -21.67 -17.28
C GLY A 905 -22.12 -21.42 -18.12
N SER A 906 -21.55 -22.49 -18.68
CA SER A 906 -20.33 -22.48 -19.50
C SER A 906 -20.45 -21.74 -20.83
N ASP A 907 -21.63 -21.73 -21.43
CA ASP A 907 -21.85 -21.34 -22.82
C ASP A 907 -22.97 -20.29 -22.95
N ALA A 908 -22.66 -19.19 -23.63
CA ALA A 908 -23.64 -18.16 -23.97
C ALA A 908 -23.48 -17.66 -25.42
N ARG A 909 -24.60 -17.28 -26.04
CA ARG A 909 -24.63 -16.72 -27.40
C ARG A 909 -25.68 -15.62 -27.48
N PHE A 910 -25.27 -14.38 -27.75
CA PHE A 910 -26.19 -13.24 -27.83
C PHE A 910 -25.69 -12.18 -28.82
N ARG A 911 -26.62 -11.41 -29.37
CA ARG A 911 -26.33 -10.20 -30.15
C ARG A 911 -26.34 -8.99 -29.21
N VAL A 912 -25.55 -7.96 -29.50
CA VAL A 912 -25.55 -6.70 -28.74
C VAL A 912 -26.41 -5.67 -29.48
N VAL A 913 -27.23 -4.94 -28.74
CA VAL A 913 -28.13 -3.89 -29.24
C VAL A 913 -28.04 -2.63 -28.37
N ASP A 914 -28.58 -1.52 -28.85
CA ASP A 914 -28.77 -0.32 -28.02
C ASP A 914 -29.85 -0.56 -26.96
N ALA A 915 -29.56 -0.22 -25.70
CA ALA A 915 -30.46 -0.46 -24.57
C ALA A 915 -31.81 0.25 -24.71
N ALA A 916 -31.85 1.38 -25.45
CA ALA A 916 -33.08 2.09 -25.77
C ALA A 916 -33.98 1.35 -26.79
N GLY A 917 -33.40 0.49 -27.63
CA GLY A 917 -34.09 -0.34 -28.62
C GLY A 917 -34.27 -1.81 -28.21
N ALA A 918 -33.81 -2.20 -27.01
CA ALA A 918 -33.91 -3.57 -26.52
C ALA A 918 -35.37 -4.02 -26.31
N ALA A 919 -35.65 -5.29 -26.61
CA ALA A 919 -36.97 -5.87 -26.44
C ALA A 919 -37.39 -5.90 -24.96
N LYS A 920 -38.61 -5.45 -24.66
CA LYS A 920 -39.17 -5.37 -23.29
C LYS A 920 -39.70 -6.73 -22.83
N LEU A 921 -38.80 -7.70 -22.71
CA LEU A 921 -39.04 -9.02 -22.14
C LEU A 921 -38.75 -9.01 -20.65
N PRO A 922 -39.45 -9.80 -19.82
CA PRO A 922 -39.11 -9.96 -18.41
C PRO A 922 -37.77 -10.72 -18.26
N TYR A 923 -36.91 -10.27 -17.34
CA TYR A 923 -35.59 -10.90 -17.11
C TYR A 923 -35.13 -10.80 -15.65
N LEU A 924 -34.15 -11.61 -15.27
CA LEU A 924 -33.51 -11.51 -13.95
C LEU A 924 -32.61 -10.27 -13.92
N ALA A 925 -33.03 -9.21 -13.21
CA ALA A 925 -32.25 -7.98 -13.12
C ALA A 925 -31.07 -8.11 -12.14
N GLU A 926 -31.31 -8.75 -11.00
CA GLU A 926 -30.26 -9.06 -10.01
C GLU A 926 -30.62 -10.27 -9.15
N ALA A 927 -29.61 -10.96 -8.61
CA ALA A 927 -29.75 -11.98 -7.56
C ALA A 927 -28.51 -11.99 -6.65
N ASN A 928 -28.63 -12.53 -5.44
CA ASN A 928 -27.54 -12.62 -4.45
C ASN A 928 -26.96 -14.03 -4.25
N GLY A 929 -27.08 -14.88 -5.27
CA GLY A 929 -26.65 -16.27 -5.27
C GLY A 929 -26.44 -16.79 -6.69
N VAL A 930 -25.97 -18.03 -6.79
CA VAL A 930 -25.76 -18.73 -8.06
C VAL A 930 -27.13 -19.08 -8.67
N VAL A 931 -27.26 -18.89 -9.98
CA VAL A 931 -28.49 -19.09 -10.75
C VAL A 931 -28.29 -20.26 -11.70
N ASP A 932 -28.89 -21.40 -11.36
CA ASP A 932 -28.83 -22.64 -12.13
C ASP A 932 -30.20 -23.01 -12.73
N HIS A 933 -30.23 -24.02 -13.61
CA HIS A 933 -31.42 -24.52 -14.30
C HIS A 933 -32.31 -23.45 -14.97
N PHE A 934 -31.75 -22.29 -15.33
CA PHE A 934 -32.49 -21.18 -15.91
C PHE A 934 -33.18 -21.56 -17.24
N ALA A 935 -34.50 -21.42 -17.29
CA ALA A 935 -35.34 -21.70 -18.44
C ALA A 935 -36.22 -20.50 -18.79
N ARG A 936 -36.18 -20.03 -20.04
CA ARG A 936 -37.06 -18.97 -20.56
C ARG A 936 -38.26 -19.57 -21.28
N THR A 937 -39.45 -19.09 -20.96
CA THR A 937 -40.72 -19.53 -21.57
C THR A 937 -41.37 -18.37 -22.35
N PRO A 938 -42.37 -18.62 -23.21
CA PRO A 938 -43.07 -17.53 -23.92
C PRO A 938 -43.81 -16.56 -23.00
N GLN A 939 -44.04 -16.93 -21.74
CA GLN A 939 -44.76 -16.13 -20.74
C GLN A 939 -43.86 -15.67 -19.57
N GLY A 940 -42.55 -15.95 -19.57
CA GLY A 940 -41.66 -15.60 -18.45
C GLY A 940 -40.40 -16.45 -18.39
N PHE A 941 -40.02 -16.85 -17.17
CA PHE A 941 -38.83 -17.68 -16.93
C PHE A 941 -38.89 -18.39 -15.57
N SER A 942 -38.10 -19.44 -15.39
CA SER A 942 -37.84 -20.07 -14.09
C SER A 942 -36.36 -20.37 -13.90
N PHE A 943 -35.92 -20.55 -12.65
CA PHE A 943 -34.53 -20.81 -12.27
C PHE A 943 -34.42 -21.35 -10.84
N ASP A 944 -33.31 -22.00 -10.53
CA ASP A 944 -32.91 -22.34 -9.16
C ASP A 944 -31.95 -21.28 -8.61
N LEU A 945 -32.16 -20.84 -7.36
CA LEU A 945 -31.31 -19.87 -6.68
C LEU A 945 -30.64 -20.48 -5.45
N ALA A 946 -29.31 -20.57 -5.47
CA ALA A 946 -28.48 -20.99 -4.34
C ALA A 946 -27.71 -19.79 -3.76
N SER A 947 -28.10 -19.33 -2.58
CA SER A 947 -27.50 -18.17 -1.90
C SER A 947 -26.92 -18.57 -0.54
N HIS A 948 -25.70 -18.13 -0.22
CA HIS A 948 -25.10 -18.35 1.10
C HIS A 948 -25.81 -17.54 2.20
N VAL A 949 -26.32 -16.35 1.87
CA VAL A 949 -27.21 -15.56 2.75
C VAL A 949 -28.67 -15.72 2.32
N ALA A 950 -29.62 -15.15 3.08
CA ALA A 950 -31.05 -15.21 2.74
C ALA A 950 -31.28 -14.79 1.26
N PRO A 951 -32.03 -15.58 0.46
CA PRO A 951 -32.12 -15.35 -0.98
C PRO A 951 -32.89 -14.06 -1.30
N HIS A 952 -32.35 -13.29 -2.24
CA HIS A 952 -32.95 -12.06 -2.76
C HIS A 952 -32.69 -11.91 -4.25
N PHE A 953 -33.72 -11.52 -5.02
CA PHE A 953 -33.61 -11.23 -6.44
C PHE A 953 -34.59 -10.13 -6.88
N ALA A 954 -34.36 -9.53 -8.05
CA ALA A 954 -35.25 -8.55 -8.67
C ALA A 954 -35.49 -8.85 -10.16
N ILE A 955 -36.65 -8.43 -10.66
CA ILE A 955 -37.06 -8.65 -12.05
C ILE A 955 -36.97 -7.33 -12.83
N GLY A 956 -36.46 -7.39 -14.05
CA GLY A 956 -36.36 -6.28 -15.00
C GLY A 956 -37.23 -6.47 -16.23
N GLY A 957 -37.36 -5.41 -17.03
CA GLY A 957 -38.07 -5.42 -18.32
C GLY A 957 -39.60 -5.39 -18.26
N GLU A 958 -40.19 -5.44 -17.07
CA GLU A 958 -41.65 -5.46 -16.87
C GLU A 958 -42.35 -4.18 -17.37
N ALA A 959 -43.39 -4.33 -18.19
CA ALA A 959 -44.27 -3.22 -18.56
C ALA A 959 -45.22 -2.86 -17.40
N ARG A 960 -45.55 -1.56 -17.22
CA ARG A 960 -46.41 -1.08 -16.11
C ARG A 960 -47.81 -1.71 -16.03
N GLY A 961 -48.30 -2.35 -17.09
CA GLY A 961 -49.57 -3.09 -17.11
C GLY A 961 -49.44 -4.60 -16.88
N ASN A 962 -48.26 -5.18 -17.08
CA ASN A 962 -48.06 -6.63 -17.07
C ASN A 962 -47.47 -7.03 -15.71
N ALA A 963 -48.35 -7.39 -14.76
CA ALA A 963 -47.93 -7.91 -13.47
C ALA A 963 -47.43 -9.35 -13.61
N CYS A 964 -46.16 -9.60 -13.32
CA CYS A 964 -45.63 -10.95 -13.19
C CYS A 964 -46.00 -11.56 -11.83
N ILE A 965 -46.62 -12.74 -11.87
CA ILE A 965 -46.81 -13.60 -10.71
C ILE A 965 -45.50 -14.34 -10.48
N VAL A 966 -44.92 -14.16 -9.30
CA VAL A 966 -43.68 -14.81 -8.89
C VAL A 966 -43.98 -15.83 -7.81
N LYS A 967 -43.36 -17.01 -7.89
CA LYS A 967 -43.43 -18.04 -6.86
C LYS A 967 -42.03 -18.50 -6.46
N ALA A 968 -41.89 -18.96 -5.22
CA ALA A 968 -40.77 -19.79 -4.77
C ALA A 968 -41.34 -21.12 -4.25
N ASP A 969 -40.78 -22.24 -4.69
CA ASP A 969 -41.21 -23.60 -4.35
C ASP A 969 -42.75 -23.78 -4.51
N GLY A 970 -43.30 -23.23 -5.59
CA GLY A 970 -44.73 -23.22 -5.91
C GLY A 970 -45.59 -22.22 -5.12
N ARG A 971 -45.04 -21.53 -4.10
CA ARG A 971 -45.75 -20.56 -3.25
C ARG A 971 -45.61 -19.13 -3.78
N PRO A 972 -46.70 -18.36 -3.96
CA PRO A 972 -46.61 -16.97 -4.42
C PRO A 972 -45.79 -16.07 -3.49
N LEU A 973 -44.95 -15.22 -4.06
CA LEU A 973 -44.18 -14.19 -3.34
C LEU A 973 -44.79 -12.80 -3.54
N ALA A 974 -44.94 -12.06 -2.45
CA ALA A 974 -45.26 -10.63 -2.50
C ALA A 974 -43.98 -9.83 -2.82
N PRO A 975 -44.01 -8.89 -3.78
CA PRO A 975 -42.87 -8.01 -4.05
C PRO A 975 -42.71 -6.96 -2.94
N GLY A 976 -41.48 -6.78 -2.48
CA GLY A 976 -41.02 -5.53 -1.88
C GLY A 976 -40.57 -4.52 -2.96
N THR A 977 -40.22 -3.32 -2.53
CA THR A 977 -39.66 -2.28 -3.41
C THR A 977 -38.30 -1.83 -2.86
N ALA A 978 -37.25 -1.90 -3.68
CA ALA A 978 -35.96 -1.29 -3.38
C ALA A 978 -35.36 -0.69 -4.65
N GLN A 979 -34.72 0.48 -4.56
CA GLN A 979 -34.14 1.22 -5.70
C GLN A 979 -35.10 1.39 -6.91
N GLY A 980 -36.42 1.43 -6.66
CA GLY A 980 -37.45 1.52 -7.71
C GLY A 980 -37.75 0.21 -8.46
N ARG A 981 -37.14 -0.92 -8.08
CA ARG A 981 -37.39 -2.26 -8.63
C ARG A 981 -38.32 -3.07 -7.73
N ARG A 982 -39.07 -4.02 -8.30
CA ARG A 982 -39.73 -5.10 -7.54
C ARG A 982 -38.67 -6.11 -7.10
N VAL A 983 -38.55 -6.31 -5.79
CA VAL A 983 -37.60 -7.23 -5.16
C VAL A 983 -38.35 -8.35 -4.44
N TYR A 984 -37.86 -9.57 -4.58
CA TYR A 984 -38.46 -10.78 -4.05
C TYR A 984 -37.48 -11.46 -3.09
N SER A 985 -38.04 -12.00 -2.01
CA SER A 985 -37.29 -12.56 -0.88
C SER A 985 -37.92 -13.90 -0.49
N PRO A 986 -37.49 -15.03 -1.07
CA PRO A 986 -37.99 -16.35 -0.67
C PRO A 986 -37.70 -16.66 0.81
N SER A 987 -38.60 -17.39 1.46
CA SER A 987 -38.35 -17.94 2.78
C SER A 987 -37.43 -19.16 2.68
N GLY A 988 -36.11 -18.96 2.75
CA GLY A 988 -35.10 -20.02 2.79
C GLY A 988 -34.10 -19.82 3.92
N PRO A 989 -33.44 -20.89 4.44
CA PRO A 989 -32.34 -20.73 5.38
C PRO A 989 -31.11 -20.12 4.69
N ALA A 990 -30.38 -19.25 5.39
CA ALA A 990 -29.01 -18.93 5.00
C ALA A 990 -28.14 -20.21 5.12
N HIS A 991 -27.12 -20.35 4.27
CA HIS A 991 -26.24 -21.51 4.15
C HIS A 991 -26.99 -22.84 3.92
N ALA A 992 -28.17 -22.79 3.30
CA ALA A 992 -28.87 -23.97 2.85
C ALA A 992 -28.19 -24.59 1.62
N THR A 993 -27.97 -25.91 1.67
CA THR A 993 -27.49 -26.71 0.53
C THR A 993 -28.51 -26.87 -0.59
N ASN A 994 -29.76 -26.46 -0.35
CA ASN A 994 -30.88 -26.68 -1.24
C ASN A 994 -31.25 -25.34 -1.88
N ALA A 995 -31.11 -25.25 -3.20
CA ALA A 995 -31.55 -24.09 -3.95
C ALA A 995 -33.08 -23.93 -3.86
N VAL A 996 -33.55 -22.68 -3.95
CA VAL A 996 -34.98 -22.36 -4.04
C VAL A 996 -35.39 -22.34 -5.51
N HIS A 997 -36.45 -23.06 -5.89
CA HIS A 997 -36.98 -23.00 -7.26
C HIS A 997 -37.89 -21.79 -7.43
N VAL A 998 -37.61 -20.95 -8.42
CA VAL A 998 -38.36 -19.71 -8.69
C VAL A 998 -39.10 -19.80 -10.03
N ASP A 999 -40.42 -19.61 -10.00
CA ASP A 999 -41.25 -19.37 -11.19
C ASP A 999 -41.53 -17.88 -11.36
N VAL A 1000 -41.37 -17.35 -12.59
CA VAL A 1000 -41.85 -16.03 -13.00
C VAL A 1000 -42.80 -16.18 -14.18
N VAL A 1001 -44.09 -15.89 -13.97
CA VAL A 1001 -45.14 -15.96 -15.01
C VAL A 1001 -45.79 -14.59 -15.18
N CYS A 1002 -45.56 -13.99 -16.34
CA CYS A 1002 -46.06 -12.66 -16.70
C CYS A 1002 -47.30 -12.76 -17.59
N ALA A 1003 -48.21 -11.79 -17.45
CA ALA A 1003 -49.24 -11.56 -18.46
C ALA A 1003 -48.58 -11.18 -19.79
N THR A 1004 -49.16 -11.67 -20.90
CA THR A 1004 -48.79 -11.34 -22.29
C THR A 1004 -49.45 -10.03 -22.72
#